data_AF-A0A8H5CZQ8-F1
#
_entry.id   AF-A0A8H5CZQ8-F1
#
_cell.length_a   1.000
_cell.length_b   1.000
_cell.length_c   1.000
_cell.angle_alpha   90.00
_cell.angle_beta   90.00
_cell.angle_gamma   90.00
#
_symmetry.space_group_name_H-M   'P 1'
#
loop_
_entity.id
_entity.type
_entity.pdbx_description
1 polymer ?
#
loop_
_entity_poly.entity_id
_entity_poly.type
_entity_poly.pdbx_seq_one_letter_code
_entity_poly.pdbx_strand_id
1 'polypeptide(L)'
;MKSDSGMGVTCPFSGDEEITTNCATVNFSITAGLLHSNYAPSATEAQHILESIAHGHSHFESLETQIQLLRKTLAGLEQRQETVKNYVSSQRSLLSPIRRIPPEILGQIFLALQNISESICFGDDALENVELWTLLRVCRFWRDVALSLSELWSKFTIIRQPFSSRPSDRGMDMLLQQTLSLAENCISYSHSRPLHFVFHADEEFVDVAELLAAESSRWMSAAFNNLPVLQSLEPKALGRLPLLRSLEIDGLGKEWDTQTQPLKVFQEAPGLVRLSLYELDQPHTRFILPWRQITHFTSFELRGFLPVLHLMPSLVKLKSVEDICELEEIQERILLPNLECLEVTSNSPTTSQIFDTLMTPKLNTLRLFSKRGFSRIYAAAVVQMIQSSECRPKMLAVSDYAVDSTVRILSAAAVQDLEELTVTNVMYPSELFSAMGVRGVLPKIRSLILRKCAPEPSLWACVLQFLRSRTLFGGQLDHTERLSLDFISVGLSASPDSRFLRDCKDTVRQLRERDIGTRLDDFSALDPAQRGANNGTALDIPYNLSTSARHASGTADTPCSMRRASPTGALVIRINRAYSVRMIRFGAHLASQLPPRLSCLPMRGRFSFLAYTLGFNLFATTGGQQLDKQAQMPFESFSNNPRDRPSWATLPVSNSTKSFWIDTPNANPLAREGSSGPLGFGDKDVDVCVIGSGITGISTVYHLEHILGAQAKKGAEKNIVILEAREFCSGATGRNGGHLTPNVFSGFALREQLYGKENAKKAYALEDYVVESMVDIIHSHGWADEVDLVHGGHVTVFNEEAEEKIALADYEDAKAGGLKFQDVKFLDRQAMLQAYGVNSPGLYSDSYNLWPLKFVSNVYKLSSANPDVKVKLHTLTPVISITPSPELSTAPSGQDANWIVTTPRGSLSCKTVIHATNAYASYLLPQFQDHIIPTRGQMFAVRANASLDRLERHAWQANWGYEYWFPRPEEAGKDDEEYKPPLVMLGGGRDTAGLGLDQYTMDDSVLNERVSGTLKNFLPNLYPGTGMFEEGKDAEMEWTGIMGFTKNSAPIVGPVEGLPGQYIAAGFTGHGMPRTFAAAEAVAGMIVAKLTGTEWKAPEWLPEHYLTSWKH
;
A
#
# COMPACT_ATOMS: atom_id res chain seq x y z
N MET A 1 -55.66 9.77 -44.51
CA MET A 1 -56.33 9.74 -43.19
C MET A 1 -55.36 10.38 -42.19
N LYS A 2 -55.54 11.67 -41.85
CA LYS A 2 -55.95 12.20 -40.52
C LYS A 2 -55.09 11.60 -39.37
N SER A 3 -54.42 12.33 -38.47
CA SER A 3 -54.42 13.76 -38.09
C SER A 3 -53.34 14.03 -37.01
N ASP A 4 -52.75 15.24 -37.04
CA ASP A 4 -52.26 16.11 -35.93
C ASP A 4 -51.22 15.60 -34.91
N SER A 5 -50.21 16.36 -34.45
CA SER A 5 -49.87 17.79 -34.51
C SER A 5 -48.38 17.99 -34.17
N GLY A 6 -47.69 18.89 -34.86
CA GLY A 6 -46.30 19.27 -34.57
C GLY A 6 -46.14 20.35 -33.49
N MET A 7 -44.92 20.48 -32.99
CA MET A 7 -44.37 21.74 -32.50
C MET A 7 -42.91 21.82 -32.95
N GLY A 8 -42.65 22.70 -33.92
CA GLY A 8 -41.31 23.08 -34.32
C GLY A 8 -40.70 24.05 -33.31
N VAL A 9 -39.39 23.95 -33.11
CA VAL A 9 -38.61 24.99 -32.45
C VAL A 9 -37.87 25.76 -33.56
N THR A 10 -38.45 26.89 -33.94
CA THR A 10 -37.81 27.95 -34.71
C THR A 10 -36.72 28.60 -33.87
N CYS A 11 -35.55 28.81 -34.47
CA CYS A 11 -34.46 29.61 -33.92
C CYS A 11 -34.81 31.10 -34.04
N PRO A 12 -34.95 31.87 -32.94
CA PRO A 12 -34.93 33.31 -33.01
C PRO A 12 -33.51 33.77 -32.69
N PHE A 13 -32.80 34.35 -33.65
CA PHE A 13 -31.68 35.32 -33.51
C PHE A 13 -30.89 35.32 -34.83
N SER A 14 -31.56 35.78 -35.88
CA SER A 14 -30.91 36.48 -37.00
C SER A 14 -31.17 37.96 -36.76
N GLY A 15 -30.17 38.66 -36.23
CA GLY A 15 -30.25 40.08 -35.93
C GLY A 15 -28.86 40.55 -35.53
N ASP A 16 -28.15 41.10 -36.51
CA ASP A 16 -26.99 41.96 -36.28
C ASP A 16 -27.45 43.18 -35.48
N GLU A 17 -27.19 43.21 -34.18
CA GLU A 17 -27.17 44.44 -33.41
C GLU A 17 -25.78 44.61 -32.80
N GLU A 18 -25.02 45.53 -33.40
CA GLU A 18 -23.82 46.09 -32.80
C GLU A 18 -24.13 46.57 -31.38
N ILE A 19 -23.51 45.95 -30.38
CA ILE A 19 -23.49 46.50 -29.03
C ILE A 19 -22.56 47.70 -29.04
N THR A 20 -23.10 48.87 -29.41
CA THR A 20 -22.44 50.16 -29.21
C THR A 20 -22.37 50.45 -27.72
N THR A 21 -21.20 50.23 -27.12
CA THR A 21 -20.90 50.67 -25.75
C THR A 21 -20.75 52.19 -25.72
N ASN A 22 -21.86 52.90 -25.48
CA ASN A 22 -21.81 54.31 -25.14
C ASN A 22 -21.42 54.44 -23.66
N CYS A 23 -20.11 54.50 -23.40
CA CYS A 23 -19.56 54.74 -22.07
C CYS A 23 -19.73 56.23 -21.76
N ALA A 24 -20.77 56.60 -21.01
CA ALA A 24 -20.89 57.95 -20.48
C ALA A 24 -19.81 58.15 -19.41
N THR A 25 -18.73 58.86 -19.79
CA THR A 25 -17.67 59.28 -18.88
C THR A 25 -18.25 60.15 -17.76
N VAL A 26 -18.19 59.64 -16.52
CA VAL A 26 -18.44 60.45 -15.31
C VAL A 26 -17.34 61.50 -15.24
N ASN A 27 -17.72 62.78 -15.39
CA ASN A 27 -16.77 63.88 -15.51
C ASN A 27 -16.28 64.33 -14.11
N PHE A 28 -15.16 63.79 -13.65
CA PHE A 28 -14.54 64.08 -12.34
C PHE A 28 -13.89 65.48 -12.22
N SER A 29 -14.05 66.34 -13.23
CA SER A 29 -13.28 67.58 -13.38
C SER A 29 -13.49 68.63 -12.28
N ILE A 30 -14.59 68.60 -11.53
CA ILE A 30 -14.95 69.70 -10.59
C ILE A 30 -14.43 69.44 -9.16
N THR A 31 -14.15 68.19 -8.78
CA THR A 31 -13.84 67.80 -7.39
C THR A 31 -12.36 67.47 -7.11
N ALA A 32 -11.53 67.34 -8.15
CA ALA A 32 -10.12 66.96 -8.01
C ALA A 32 -9.29 67.95 -7.16
N GLY A 33 -9.62 69.24 -7.17
CA GLY A 33 -8.94 70.26 -6.35
C GLY A 33 -9.27 70.20 -4.86
N LEU A 34 -10.49 69.78 -4.51
CA LEU A 34 -10.95 69.66 -3.12
C LEU A 34 -10.48 68.36 -2.46
N LEU A 35 -10.36 67.26 -3.22
CA LEU A 35 -9.88 65.95 -2.75
C LEU A 35 -8.45 65.98 -2.19
N HIS A 36 -7.67 67.00 -2.53
CA HIS A 36 -6.29 67.19 -2.06
C HIS A 36 -6.13 68.45 -1.19
N SER A 37 -7.22 69.00 -0.66
CA SER A 37 -7.22 70.18 0.21
C SER A 37 -8.07 69.95 1.47
N ASN A 38 -7.76 70.66 2.57
CA ASN A 38 -8.58 70.65 3.80
C ASN A 38 -9.62 71.77 3.83
N TYR A 39 -9.95 72.39 2.69
CA TYR A 39 -10.96 73.45 2.64
C TYR A 39 -12.37 72.85 2.66
N ALA A 40 -13.26 73.47 3.44
CA ALA A 40 -14.68 73.11 3.44
C ALA A 40 -15.31 73.54 2.10
N PRO A 41 -16.06 72.66 1.40
CA PRO A 41 -16.71 73.00 0.14
C PRO A 41 -17.75 74.11 0.36
N SER A 42 -17.82 75.06 -0.57
CA SER A 42 -18.90 76.06 -0.59
C SER A 42 -20.26 75.40 -0.79
N ALA A 43 -21.36 76.08 -0.43
CA ALA A 43 -22.71 75.53 -0.55
C ALA A 43 -23.04 75.01 -1.97
N THR A 44 -22.56 75.72 -2.99
CA THR A 44 -22.68 75.32 -4.41
C THR A 44 -21.83 74.10 -4.78
N GLU A 45 -20.61 74.00 -4.25
CA GLU A 45 -19.75 72.82 -4.48
C GLU A 45 -20.27 71.59 -3.76
N ALA A 46 -20.75 71.75 -2.52
CA ALA A 46 -21.40 70.70 -1.77
C ALA A 46 -22.63 70.13 -2.50
N GLN A 47 -23.43 70.99 -3.13
CA GLN A 47 -24.59 70.56 -3.90
C GLN A 47 -24.20 69.78 -5.17
N HIS A 48 -23.19 70.24 -5.92
CA HIS A 48 -22.67 69.49 -7.07
C HIS A 48 -22.03 68.14 -6.70
N ILE A 49 -21.38 68.06 -5.52
CA ILE A 49 -20.85 66.81 -4.98
C ILE A 49 -21.99 65.83 -4.68
N LEU A 50 -23.05 66.29 -4.01
CA LEU A 50 -24.22 65.45 -3.69
C LEU A 50 -24.93 64.94 -4.96
N GLU A 51 -25.07 65.77 -5.99
CA GLU A 51 -25.64 65.37 -7.29
C GLU A 51 -24.76 64.34 -8.02
N SER A 52 -23.43 64.50 -7.98
CA SER A 52 -22.50 63.53 -8.55
C SER A 52 -22.51 62.19 -7.82
N ILE A 53 -22.63 62.21 -6.48
CA ILE A 53 -22.79 61.01 -5.65
C ILE A 53 -24.10 60.29 -6.01
N ALA A 54 -25.21 61.03 -6.14
CA ALA A 54 -26.50 60.44 -6.54
C ALA A 54 -26.45 59.80 -7.93
N HIS A 55 -25.80 60.45 -8.90
CA HIS A 55 -25.61 59.90 -10.24
C HIS A 55 -24.69 58.65 -10.21
N GLY A 56 -23.63 58.68 -9.39
CA GLY A 56 -22.73 57.53 -9.18
C GLY A 56 -23.45 56.32 -8.57
N HIS A 57 -24.29 56.54 -7.56
CA HIS A 57 -25.13 55.49 -6.97
C HIS A 57 -26.11 54.89 -7.98
N SER A 58 -26.79 55.73 -8.77
CA SER A 58 -27.72 55.22 -9.80
C SER A 58 -27.01 54.37 -10.86
N HIS A 59 -25.79 54.76 -11.25
CA HIS A 59 -25.00 53.98 -12.21
C HIS A 59 -24.51 52.65 -11.59
N PHE A 60 -24.11 52.67 -10.31
CA PHE A 60 -23.72 51.48 -9.57
C PHE A 60 -24.88 50.46 -9.47
N GLU A 61 -26.08 50.90 -9.12
CA GLU A 61 -27.28 50.04 -9.07
C GLU A 61 -27.61 49.42 -10.43
N SER A 62 -27.46 50.20 -11.52
CA SER A 62 -27.62 49.69 -12.89
C SER A 62 -26.60 48.60 -13.23
N LEU A 63 -25.34 48.78 -12.85
CA LEU A 63 -24.28 47.78 -13.08
C LEU A 63 -24.51 46.52 -12.23
N GLU A 64 -24.90 46.65 -10.97
CA GLU A 64 -25.26 45.50 -10.14
C GLU A 64 -26.41 44.69 -10.74
N THR A 65 -27.42 45.37 -11.29
CA THR A 65 -28.55 44.71 -11.96
C THR A 65 -28.10 43.91 -13.19
N GLN A 66 -27.18 44.46 -13.99
CA GLN A 66 -26.62 43.76 -15.14
C GLN A 66 -25.76 42.54 -14.73
N ILE A 67 -24.95 42.68 -13.67
CA ILE A 67 -24.15 41.58 -13.12
C ILE A 67 -25.07 40.45 -12.62
N GLN A 68 -26.15 40.78 -11.92
CA GLN A 68 -27.13 39.79 -11.46
C GLN A 68 -27.79 39.06 -12.64
N LEU A 69 -28.14 39.77 -13.71
CA LEU A 69 -28.72 39.18 -14.91
C LEU A 69 -27.75 38.22 -15.62
N LEU A 70 -26.47 38.60 -15.73
CA LEU A 70 -25.43 37.75 -16.32
C LEU A 70 -25.16 36.51 -15.47
N ARG A 71 -25.09 36.64 -14.14
CA ARG A 71 -24.96 35.50 -13.21
C ARG A 71 -26.12 34.52 -13.33
N LYS A 72 -27.36 35.03 -13.44
CA LYS A 72 -28.54 34.20 -13.67
C LYS A 72 -28.49 33.46 -15.00
N THR A 73 -27.98 34.12 -16.04
CA THR A 73 -27.81 33.54 -17.38
C THR A 73 -26.74 32.44 -17.37
N LEU A 74 -25.61 32.67 -16.69
CA LEU A 74 -24.53 31.69 -16.53
C LEU A 74 -25.03 30.43 -15.80
N ALA A 75 -25.73 30.60 -14.68
CA ALA A 75 -26.30 29.48 -13.94
C ALA A 75 -27.26 28.62 -14.80
N GLY A 76 -28.06 29.26 -15.67
CA GLY A 76 -28.92 28.55 -16.61
C GLY A 76 -28.15 27.78 -17.70
N LEU A 77 -27.02 28.30 -18.16
CA LEU A 77 -26.14 27.62 -19.12
C LEU A 77 -25.40 26.44 -18.47
N GLU A 78 -24.92 26.58 -17.24
CA GLU A 78 -24.29 25.51 -16.47
C GLU A 78 -25.26 24.35 -16.21
N GLN A 79 -26.50 24.66 -15.83
CA GLN A 79 -27.54 23.63 -15.67
C GLN A 79 -27.84 22.88 -16.98
N ARG A 80 -27.88 23.60 -18.11
CA ARG A 80 -28.03 22.99 -19.44
C ARG A 80 -26.82 22.13 -19.81
N GLN A 81 -25.61 22.59 -19.54
CA GLN A 81 -24.39 21.83 -19.77
C GLN A 81 -24.43 20.49 -19.01
N GLU A 82 -24.80 20.53 -17.73
CA GLU A 82 -24.91 19.34 -16.87
C GLU A 82 -26.00 18.38 -17.37
N THR A 83 -27.14 18.91 -17.81
CA THR A 83 -28.23 18.12 -18.41
C THR A 83 -27.75 17.37 -19.67
N VAL A 84 -27.01 18.05 -20.55
CA VAL A 84 -26.45 17.46 -21.78
C VAL A 84 -25.37 16.42 -21.44
N LYS A 85 -24.53 16.69 -20.44
CA LYS A 85 -23.51 15.76 -19.95
C LYS A 85 -24.13 14.45 -19.45
N ASN A 86 -25.19 14.56 -18.65
CA ASN A 86 -25.95 13.43 -18.12
C ASN A 86 -26.66 12.64 -19.22
N TYR A 87 -27.21 13.31 -20.23
CA TYR A 87 -27.78 12.66 -21.41
C TYR A 87 -26.71 11.85 -22.17
N VAL A 88 -25.55 12.43 -22.46
CA VAL A 88 -24.46 11.73 -23.18
C VAL A 88 -23.91 10.56 -22.36
N SER A 89 -23.74 10.72 -21.04
CA SER A 89 -23.32 9.64 -20.14
C SER A 89 -24.32 8.48 -20.15
N SER A 90 -25.62 8.79 -20.08
CA SER A 90 -26.70 7.81 -20.16
C SER A 90 -26.65 7.04 -21.48
N GLN A 91 -26.51 7.73 -22.62
CA GLN A 91 -26.39 7.09 -23.94
C GLN A 91 -25.12 6.23 -24.07
N ARG A 92 -23.97 6.68 -23.53
CA ARG A 92 -22.73 5.87 -23.50
C ARG A 92 -22.88 4.61 -22.65
N SER A 93 -23.63 4.67 -21.55
CA SER A 93 -23.92 3.50 -20.70
C SER A 93 -24.73 2.42 -21.44
N LEU A 94 -25.60 2.82 -22.38
CA LEU A 94 -26.37 1.90 -23.24
C LEU A 94 -25.47 1.16 -24.24
N LEU A 95 -24.34 1.77 -24.63
CA LEU A 95 -23.36 1.20 -25.56
C LEU A 95 -22.27 0.38 -24.87
N SER A 96 -22.35 0.20 -23.55
CA SER A 96 -21.33 -0.51 -22.78
C SER A 96 -21.19 -1.99 -23.20
N PRO A 97 -19.95 -2.51 -23.41
CA PRO A 97 -19.70 -3.90 -23.78
C PRO A 97 -20.31 -4.93 -22.83
N ILE A 98 -20.50 -4.60 -21.53
CA ILE A 98 -21.06 -5.54 -20.55
C ILE A 98 -22.51 -5.89 -20.82
N ARG A 99 -23.26 -5.00 -21.51
CA ARG A 99 -24.63 -5.26 -21.94
C ARG A 99 -24.73 -6.28 -23.08
N ARG A 100 -23.58 -6.72 -23.63
CA ARG A 100 -23.49 -7.77 -24.66
C ARG A 100 -23.03 -9.12 -24.11
N ILE A 101 -22.75 -9.22 -22.81
CA ILE A 101 -22.34 -10.48 -22.17
C ILE A 101 -23.61 -11.30 -21.88
N PRO A 102 -23.71 -12.54 -22.42
CA PRO A 102 -24.82 -13.43 -22.09
C PRO A 102 -24.86 -13.75 -20.59
N PRO A 103 -26.06 -13.93 -19.99
CA PRO A 103 -26.21 -14.20 -18.56
C PRO A 103 -25.45 -15.46 -18.10
N GLU A 104 -25.28 -16.45 -18.97
CA GLU A 104 -24.54 -17.68 -18.69
C GLU A 104 -23.05 -17.41 -18.47
N ILE A 105 -22.46 -16.53 -19.30
CA ILE A 105 -21.05 -16.14 -19.19
C ILE A 105 -20.84 -15.29 -17.94
N LEU A 106 -21.76 -14.35 -17.68
CA LEU A 106 -21.73 -13.55 -16.46
C LEU A 106 -21.84 -14.43 -15.20
N GLY A 107 -22.66 -15.47 -15.24
CA GLY A 107 -22.78 -16.42 -14.13
C GLY A 107 -21.54 -17.25 -13.90
N GLN A 108 -20.86 -17.73 -14.95
CA GLN A 108 -19.57 -18.42 -14.81
C GLN A 108 -18.49 -17.50 -14.20
N ILE A 109 -18.54 -16.20 -14.50
CA ILE A 109 -17.65 -15.22 -13.88
C ILE A 109 -17.94 -15.07 -12.39
N PHE A 110 -19.21 -15.01 -12.00
CA PHE A 110 -19.60 -14.94 -10.57
C PHE A 110 -19.12 -16.18 -9.81
N LEU A 111 -19.30 -17.38 -10.37
CA LEU A 111 -18.82 -18.63 -9.75
C LEU A 111 -17.29 -18.72 -9.69
N ALA A 112 -16.57 -18.11 -10.63
CA ALA A 112 -15.11 -18.04 -10.56
C ALA A 112 -14.60 -17.09 -9.45
N LEU A 113 -15.41 -16.10 -9.06
CA LEU A 113 -15.09 -15.16 -7.97
C LEU A 113 -15.31 -15.78 -6.57
N GLN A 114 -16.16 -16.80 -6.44
CA GLN A 114 -16.46 -17.53 -5.19
C GLN A 114 -15.24 -18.23 -4.53
N ASN A 115 -14.11 -18.30 -5.23
CA ASN A 115 -12.85 -18.79 -4.66
C ASN A 115 -11.96 -17.68 -4.07
N ILE A 116 -12.45 -16.44 -3.97
CA ILE A 116 -11.64 -15.28 -3.59
C ILE A 116 -11.92 -14.77 -2.17
N SER A 117 -13.17 -14.61 -1.72
CA SER A 117 -13.51 -14.39 -0.30
C SER A 117 -15.03 -14.31 -0.12
N GLU A 118 -15.65 -15.23 0.63
CA GLU A 118 -17.11 -15.22 0.87
C GLU A 118 -17.45 -15.33 2.35
N SER A 119 -16.96 -14.41 3.17
CA SER A 119 -17.29 -14.34 4.59
C SER A 119 -18.37 -13.31 4.88
N ILE A 120 -19.51 -13.74 5.41
CA ILE A 120 -20.40 -12.95 6.26
C ILE A 120 -19.59 -12.62 7.52
N CYS A 121 -18.85 -11.52 7.48
CA CYS A 121 -18.10 -11.01 8.62
C CYS A 121 -19.00 -10.11 9.48
N PHE A 122 -18.84 -10.18 10.80
CA PHE A 122 -19.48 -9.27 11.76
C PHE A 122 -18.47 -8.85 12.83
N GLY A 123 -18.40 -7.55 13.16
CA GLY A 123 -17.23 -6.89 13.77
C GLY A 123 -17.15 -5.43 13.28
N ASP A 124 -16.16 -4.65 13.69
CA ASP A 124 -16.05 -3.23 13.26
C ASP A 124 -15.85 -3.08 11.74
N ASP A 125 -15.22 -4.06 11.09
CA ASP A 125 -14.95 -4.09 9.64
C ASP A 125 -15.95 -4.95 8.83
N ALA A 126 -17.02 -5.42 9.49
CA ALA A 126 -18.04 -6.31 8.92
C ALA A 126 -18.71 -5.83 7.63
N LEU A 127 -18.92 -4.52 7.54
CA LEU A 127 -19.64 -3.90 6.44
C LEU A 127 -18.78 -3.78 5.15
N GLU A 128 -17.50 -4.09 5.23
CA GLU A 128 -16.55 -3.95 4.11
C GLU A 128 -16.36 -5.25 3.32
N ASN A 129 -16.56 -6.41 3.96
CA ASN A 129 -16.29 -7.72 3.38
C ASN A 129 -17.57 -8.43 2.96
N VAL A 130 -18.32 -7.87 2.01
CA VAL A 130 -19.40 -8.65 1.38
C VAL A 130 -19.40 -8.56 -0.13
N GLU A 131 -18.42 -9.28 -0.69
CA GLU A 131 -18.19 -9.45 -2.11
C GLU A 131 -19.41 -10.05 -2.83
N LEU A 132 -20.11 -11.00 -2.19
CA LEU A 132 -21.31 -11.66 -2.71
C LEU A 132 -22.49 -10.67 -2.89
N TRP A 133 -22.79 -9.87 -1.86
CA TRP A 133 -23.89 -8.89 -1.91
C TRP A 133 -23.56 -7.70 -2.79
N THR A 134 -22.28 -7.41 -3.02
CA THR A 134 -21.84 -6.40 -3.97
C THR A 134 -22.36 -6.72 -5.38
N LEU A 135 -22.41 -8.00 -5.79
CA LEU A 135 -22.98 -8.43 -7.07
C LEU A 135 -24.46 -8.02 -7.22
N LEU A 136 -25.23 -8.09 -6.13
CA LEU A 136 -26.64 -7.71 -6.10
C LEU A 136 -26.87 -6.19 -6.14
N ARG A 137 -25.84 -5.37 -5.89
CA ARG A 137 -25.93 -3.91 -5.85
C ARG A 137 -25.51 -3.23 -7.14
N VAL A 138 -24.91 -3.96 -8.10
CA VAL A 138 -24.40 -3.38 -9.36
C VAL A 138 -25.52 -2.88 -10.28
N CYS A 139 -26.44 -3.77 -10.68
CA CYS A 139 -27.62 -3.43 -11.47
C CYS A 139 -28.66 -4.55 -11.39
N ARG A 140 -29.89 -4.30 -11.88
CA ARG A 140 -30.96 -5.31 -11.90
C ARG A 140 -30.55 -6.59 -12.63
N PHE A 141 -29.93 -6.47 -13.81
CA PHE A 141 -29.49 -7.64 -14.58
C PHE A 141 -28.48 -8.52 -13.84
N TRP A 142 -27.52 -7.92 -13.13
CA TRP A 142 -26.54 -8.67 -12.34
C TRP A 142 -27.17 -9.35 -11.14
N ARG A 143 -28.12 -8.65 -10.49
CA ARG A 143 -28.91 -9.21 -9.41
C ARG A 143 -29.70 -10.43 -9.88
N ASP A 144 -30.39 -10.34 -11.01
CA ASP A 144 -31.18 -11.44 -11.57
C ASP A 144 -30.29 -12.65 -11.89
N VAL A 145 -29.12 -12.41 -12.49
CA VAL A 145 -28.15 -13.47 -12.79
C VAL A 145 -27.61 -14.10 -11.50
N ALA A 146 -27.17 -13.31 -10.53
CA ALA A 146 -26.64 -13.82 -9.26
C ALA A 146 -27.67 -14.63 -8.46
N LEU A 147 -28.92 -14.15 -8.37
CA LEU A 147 -30.01 -14.86 -7.68
C LEU A 147 -30.40 -16.16 -8.39
N SER A 148 -30.21 -16.27 -9.71
CA SER A 148 -30.47 -17.51 -10.46
C SER A 148 -29.42 -18.61 -10.25
N LEU A 149 -28.25 -18.27 -9.70
CA LEU A 149 -27.11 -19.17 -9.57
C LEU A 149 -27.08 -19.81 -8.18
N SER A 150 -27.87 -20.85 -7.96
CA SER A 150 -27.95 -21.53 -6.64
C SER A 150 -26.62 -22.07 -6.11
N GLU A 151 -25.63 -22.31 -6.97
CA GLU A 151 -24.27 -22.72 -6.56
C GLU A 151 -23.55 -21.61 -5.78
N LEU A 152 -23.74 -20.36 -6.21
CA LEU A 152 -23.15 -19.17 -5.60
C LEU A 152 -23.56 -19.03 -4.13
N TRP A 153 -24.76 -19.48 -3.77
CA TRP A 153 -25.32 -19.38 -2.43
C TRP A 153 -25.09 -20.63 -1.56
N SER A 154 -24.56 -21.71 -2.16
CA SER A 154 -24.36 -23.00 -1.47
C SER A 154 -23.05 -23.09 -0.69
N LYS A 155 -22.14 -22.13 -0.89
CA LYS A 155 -20.89 -21.99 -0.17
C LYS A 155 -20.82 -20.60 0.44
N PHE A 156 -20.60 -20.51 1.75
CA PHE A 156 -20.51 -19.23 2.46
C PHE A 156 -19.83 -19.40 3.81
N THR A 157 -19.22 -18.34 4.32
CA THR A 157 -18.53 -18.33 5.61
C THR A 157 -19.23 -17.32 6.52
N ILE A 158 -19.30 -17.58 7.82
CA ILE A 158 -19.90 -16.74 8.85
C ILE A 158 -18.83 -16.62 9.94
N ILE A 159 -18.17 -15.47 10.05
CA ILE A 159 -17.03 -15.29 10.98
C ILE A 159 -17.22 -14.00 11.78
N ARG A 160 -17.08 -14.09 13.09
CA ARG A 160 -16.92 -12.92 13.96
C ARG A 160 -15.49 -12.38 13.85
N GLN A 161 -15.35 -11.08 13.57
CA GLN A 161 -14.11 -10.34 13.79
C GLN A 161 -14.11 -9.68 15.17
N PRO A 162 -12.93 -9.46 15.78
CA PRO A 162 -12.84 -8.79 17.07
C PRO A 162 -13.49 -7.41 17.01
N PHE A 163 -14.29 -7.06 18.01
CA PHE A 163 -14.72 -5.68 18.17
C PHE A 163 -13.62 -4.91 18.94
N SER A 164 -13.30 -3.71 18.48
CA SER A 164 -12.46 -2.74 19.20
C SER A 164 -13.11 -2.29 20.52
N SER A 165 -14.45 -2.32 20.58
CA SER A 165 -15.25 -2.07 21.79
C SER A 165 -16.54 -2.91 21.78
N ARG A 166 -17.02 -3.36 22.95
CA ARG A 166 -18.25 -4.16 23.01
C ARG A 166 -19.44 -3.33 22.48
N PRO A 167 -20.18 -3.80 21.47
CA PRO A 167 -21.34 -3.06 20.97
C PRO A 167 -22.42 -2.92 22.04
N SER A 168 -23.20 -1.84 21.98
CA SER A 168 -24.41 -1.70 22.81
C SER A 168 -25.36 -2.87 22.59
N ASP A 169 -26.20 -3.22 23.58
CA ASP A 169 -27.15 -4.33 23.48
C ASP A 169 -28.05 -4.21 22.23
N ARG A 170 -28.52 -2.99 21.92
CA ARG A 170 -29.30 -2.70 20.72
C ARG A 170 -28.50 -2.91 19.41
N GLY A 171 -27.21 -2.61 19.43
CA GLY A 171 -26.30 -2.85 18.32
C GLY A 171 -26.07 -4.34 18.08
N MET A 172 -25.92 -5.12 19.16
CA MET A 172 -25.84 -6.58 19.10
C MET A 172 -27.12 -7.19 18.52
N ASP A 173 -28.30 -6.77 18.99
CA ASP A 173 -29.58 -7.25 18.46
C ASP A 173 -29.73 -7.00 16.95
N MET A 174 -29.36 -5.79 16.48
CA MET A 174 -29.41 -5.47 15.05
C MET A 174 -28.47 -6.36 14.23
N LEU A 175 -27.27 -6.61 14.75
CA LEU A 175 -26.26 -7.42 14.08
C LEU A 175 -26.64 -8.89 14.03
N LEU A 176 -27.25 -9.43 15.09
CA LEU A 176 -27.83 -10.76 15.12
C LEU A 176 -28.94 -10.91 14.07
N GLN A 177 -29.89 -9.97 14.04
CA GLN A 177 -30.99 -9.97 13.07
C GLN A 177 -30.50 -9.87 11.62
N GLN A 178 -29.50 -9.04 11.35
CA GLN A 178 -28.89 -8.95 10.03
C GLN A 178 -28.20 -10.25 9.63
N THR A 179 -27.38 -10.82 10.52
CA THR A 179 -26.65 -12.07 10.25
C THR A 179 -27.61 -13.22 9.99
N LEU A 180 -28.67 -13.32 10.79
CA LEU A 180 -29.73 -14.31 10.61
C LEU A 180 -30.39 -14.17 9.23
N SER A 181 -30.79 -12.94 8.85
CA SER A 181 -31.40 -12.70 7.53
C SER A 181 -30.46 -13.03 6.37
N LEU A 182 -29.16 -12.75 6.49
CA LEU A 182 -28.18 -13.09 5.47
C LEU A 182 -28.01 -14.61 5.34
N ALA A 183 -27.96 -15.34 6.45
CA ALA A 183 -27.91 -16.80 6.47
C ALA A 183 -29.17 -17.42 5.85
N GLU A 184 -30.36 -16.91 6.17
CA GLU A 184 -31.63 -17.33 5.58
C GLU A 184 -31.62 -17.15 4.05
N ASN A 185 -31.10 -16.02 3.57
CA ASN A 185 -30.99 -15.76 2.14
C ASN A 185 -30.06 -16.77 1.44
N CYS A 186 -28.89 -17.07 2.01
CA CYS A 186 -27.99 -18.09 1.45
C CYS A 186 -28.66 -19.48 1.39
N ILE A 187 -29.38 -19.86 2.45
CA ILE A 187 -30.12 -21.14 2.48
C ILE A 187 -31.23 -21.15 1.43
N SER A 188 -32.00 -20.07 1.32
CA SER A 188 -33.12 -19.97 0.38
C SER A 188 -32.67 -20.02 -1.08
N TYR A 189 -31.66 -19.22 -1.44
CA TYR A 189 -31.15 -19.14 -2.81
C TYR A 189 -30.29 -20.34 -3.22
N SER A 190 -29.73 -21.09 -2.27
CA SER A 190 -29.03 -22.36 -2.56
C SER A 190 -29.98 -23.52 -2.91
N HIS A 191 -31.29 -23.34 -2.71
CA HIS A 191 -32.33 -24.31 -3.01
C HIS A 191 -32.07 -25.67 -2.34
N SER A 192 -31.88 -26.75 -3.12
CA SER A 192 -31.61 -28.10 -2.60
C SER A 192 -30.14 -28.52 -2.74
N ARG A 193 -29.23 -27.58 -3.04
CA ARG A 193 -27.81 -27.91 -3.22
C ARG A 193 -27.14 -28.28 -1.90
N PRO A 194 -26.11 -29.15 -1.93
CA PRO A 194 -25.31 -29.42 -0.75
C PRO A 194 -24.61 -28.15 -0.25
N LEU A 195 -24.52 -27.99 1.07
CA LEU A 195 -23.99 -26.80 1.72
C LEU A 195 -22.52 -26.97 2.14
N HIS A 196 -21.75 -25.91 1.94
CA HIS A 196 -20.35 -25.79 2.34
C HIS A 196 -20.17 -24.51 3.16
N PHE A 197 -20.01 -24.61 4.47
CA PHE A 197 -19.88 -23.40 5.27
C PHE A 197 -18.85 -23.47 6.40
N VAL A 198 -18.44 -22.28 6.82
CA VAL A 198 -17.63 -22.05 8.02
C VAL A 198 -18.47 -21.19 8.95
N PHE A 199 -18.65 -21.61 10.20
CA PHE A 199 -19.43 -20.88 11.20
C PHE A 199 -18.59 -20.67 12.45
N HIS A 200 -17.89 -19.53 12.49
CA HIS A 200 -17.05 -19.13 13.60
C HIS A 200 -17.69 -17.93 14.31
N ALA A 201 -18.50 -18.21 15.33
CA ALA A 201 -19.27 -17.20 16.03
C ALA A 201 -19.50 -17.61 17.49
N ASP A 202 -19.79 -16.64 18.35
CA ASP A 202 -20.00 -16.86 19.78
C ASP A 202 -21.41 -17.38 20.09
N GLU A 203 -21.67 -17.69 21.36
CA GLU A 203 -22.93 -18.24 21.84
C GLU A 203 -24.15 -17.34 21.57
N GLU A 204 -23.97 -16.02 21.41
CA GLU A 204 -25.07 -15.13 21.05
C GLU A 204 -25.65 -15.42 19.65
N PHE A 205 -24.92 -16.12 18.78
CA PHE A 205 -25.34 -16.48 17.42
C PHE A 205 -25.97 -17.88 17.31
N VAL A 206 -26.37 -18.49 18.43
CA VAL A 206 -26.99 -19.82 18.47
C VAL A 206 -28.20 -19.92 17.54
N ASP A 207 -29.02 -18.88 17.41
CA ASP A 207 -30.18 -18.89 16.48
C ASP A 207 -29.75 -19.11 15.02
N VAL A 208 -28.62 -18.54 14.60
CA VAL A 208 -28.05 -18.74 13.25
C VAL A 208 -27.51 -20.17 13.11
N ALA A 209 -26.86 -20.69 14.15
CA ALA A 209 -26.39 -22.07 14.17
C ALA A 209 -27.55 -23.07 14.08
N GLU A 210 -28.64 -22.82 14.80
CA GLU A 210 -29.87 -23.60 14.78
C GLU A 210 -30.55 -23.58 13.42
N LEU A 211 -30.56 -22.43 12.74
CA LEU A 211 -31.04 -22.28 11.37
C LEU A 211 -30.22 -23.17 10.41
N LEU A 212 -28.88 -23.15 10.53
CA LEU A 212 -28.03 -24.04 9.73
C LEU A 212 -28.28 -25.51 10.06
N ALA A 213 -28.51 -25.85 11.34
CA ALA A 213 -28.76 -27.21 11.81
C ALA A 213 -30.05 -27.80 11.22
N ALA A 214 -31.07 -26.96 10.97
CA ALA A 214 -32.29 -27.38 10.28
C ALA A 214 -32.00 -27.93 8.87
N GLU A 215 -30.95 -27.44 8.22
CA GLU A 215 -30.49 -27.85 6.89
C GLU A 215 -29.37 -28.92 6.93
N SER A 216 -29.16 -29.56 8.08
CA SER A 216 -28.10 -30.58 8.31
C SER A 216 -28.07 -31.71 7.27
N SER A 217 -29.24 -32.10 6.74
CA SER A 217 -29.35 -33.13 5.70
C SER A 217 -28.58 -32.80 4.41
N ARG A 218 -28.31 -31.51 4.17
CA ARG A 218 -27.63 -30.98 2.98
C ARG A 218 -26.15 -30.69 3.23
N TRP A 219 -25.65 -30.79 4.45
CA TRP A 219 -24.26 -30.42 4.76
C TRP A 219 -23.27 -31.34 4.05
N MET A 220 -22.35 -30.76 3.29
CA MET A 220 -21.24 -31.47 2.62
C MET A 220 -19.90 -31.12 3.29
N SER A 221 -19.74 -29.88 3.72
CA SER A 221 -18.61 -29.40 4.52
C SER A 221 -19.08 -28.41 5.57
N ALA A 222 -18.64 -28.57 6.82
CA ALA A 222 -18.96 -27.65 7.91
C ALA A 222 -17.71 -27.39 8.78
N ALA A 223 -17.56 -26.15 9.27
CA ALA A 223 -16.50 -25.76 10.21
C ALA A 223 -17.10 -24.97 11.38
N PHE A 224 -16.61 -25.21 12.60
CA PHE A 224 -17.10 -24.58 13.84
C PHE A 224 -15.96 -24.23 14.79
N ASN A 225 -16.09 -23.16 15.57
CA ASN A 225 -15.06 -22.76 16.54
C ASN A 225 -15.54 -22.46 17.98
N ASN A 226 -16.79 -22.80 18.32
CA ASN A 226 -17.39 -22.44 19.61
C ASN A 226 -18.18 -23.62 20.20
N LEU A 227 -17.95 -23.93 21.48
CA LEU A 227 -18.49 -25.14 22.13
C LEU A 227 -20.00 -25.03 22.42
N PRO A 228 -20.51 -23.95 23.05
CA PRO A 228 -21.94 -23.71 23.21
C PRO A 228 -22.71 -23.83 21.88
N VAL A 229 -22.17 -23.27 20.80
CA VAL A 229 -22.73 -23.40 19.45
C VAL A 229 -22.85 -24.88 19.07
N LEU A 230 -21.77 -25.66 19.17
CA LEU A 230 -21.81 -27.10 18.83
C LEU A 230 -22.81 -27.90 19.68
N GLN A 231 -22.92 -27.58 20.97
CA GLN A 231 -23.90 -28.21 21.86
C GLN A 231 -25.35 -27.94 21.42
N SER A 232 -25.64 -26.72 20.95
CA SER A 232 -26.97 -26.36 20.44
C SER A 232 -27.37 -27.11 19.16
N LEU A 233 -26.39 -27.58 18.37
CA LEU A 233 -26.65 -28.33 17.13
C LEU A 233 -27.15 -29.75 17.38
N GLU A 234 -26.71 -30.40 18.46
CA GLU A 234 -26.95 -31.82 18.74
C GLU A 234 -28.43 -32.22 18.63
N PRO A 235 -29.41 -31.55 19.29
CA PRO A 235 -30.82 -31.94 19.19
C PRO A 235 -31.42 -31.84 17.78
N LYS A 236 -30.84 -31.02 16.89
CA LYS A 236 -31.39 -30.76 15.55
C LYS A 236 -30.67 -31.52 14.43
N ALA A 237 -29.36 -31.77 14.57
CA ALA A 237 -28.52 -32.36 13.53
C ALA A 237 -28.13 -33.84 13.77
N LEU A 238 -28.26 -34.36 14.99
CA LEU A 238 -27.95 -35.76 15.30
C LEU A 238 -28.77 -36.71 14.40
N GLY A 239 -28.09 -37.64 13.73
CA GLY A 239 -28.70 -38.58 12.80
C GLY A 239 -29.13 -37.98 11.44
N ARG A 240 -28.83 -36.71 11.18
CA ARG A 240 -29.25 -35.98 9.96
C ARG A 240 -28.08 -35.49 9.11
N LEU A 241 -26.94 -36.20 9.11
CA LEU A 241 -25.73 -35.81 8.37
C LEU A 241 -25.35 -36.81 7.25
N PRO A 242 -26.26 -37.17 6.32
CA PRO A 242 -26.01 -38.20 5.30
C PRO A 242 -24.98 -37.79 4.23
N LEU A 243 -24.80 -36.48 4.00
CA LEU A 243 -23.91 -35.93 2.96
C LEU A 243 -22.58 -35.40 3.50
N LEU A 244 -22.39 -35.31 4.82
CA LEU A 244 -21.24 -34.63 5.40
C LEU A 244 -19.95 -35.39 5.07
N ARG A 245 -19.04 -34.76 4.31
CA ARG A 245 -17.76 -35.35 3.88
C ARG A 245 -16.54 -34.72 4.54
N SER A 246 -16.66 -33.46 4.98
CA SER A 246 -15.57 -32.69 5.57
C SER A 246 -16.07 -31.97 6.83
N LEU A 247 -15.32 -32.10 7.93
CA LEU A 247 -15.62 -31.44 9.20
C LEU A 247 -14.36 -30.75 9.73
N GLU A 248 -14.53 -29.53 10.20
CA GLU A 248 -13.48 -28.73 10.83
C GLU A 248 -13.94 -28.20 12.19
N ILE A 249 -13.06 -28.29 13.20
CA ILE A 249 -13.33 -27.82 14.56
C ILE A 249 -12.08 -27.09 15.07
N ASP A 250 -12.25 -25.87 15.56
CA ASP A 250 -11.17 -24.96 15.96
C ASP A 250 -11.40 -24.33 17.35
N GLY A 251 -10.34 -24.01 18.11
CA GLY A 251 -10.39 -23.07 19.23
C GLY A 251 -11.13 -23.46 20.53
N LEU A 252 -11.55 -24.72 20.73
CA LEU A 252 -12.40 -25.10 21.88
C LEU A 252 -11.65 -25.45 23.18
N GLY A 253 -10.31 -25.54 23.16
CA GLY A 253 -9.53 -26.18 24.22
C GLY A 253 -9.65 -25.55 25.61
N LYS A 254 -9.98 -24.25 25.73
CA LYS A 254 -10.14 -23.56 27.03
C LYS A 254 -11.57 -23.63 27.58
N GLU A 255 -12.56 -23.90 26.74
CA GLU A 255 -13.98 -23.89 27.10
C GLU A 255 -14.46 -25.24 27.64
N TRP A 256 -13.68 -26.30 27.44
CA TRP A 256 -14.08 -27.66 27.76
C TRP A 256 -13.65 -28.09 29.17
N ASP A 257 -14.52 -27.91 30.16
CA ASP A 257 -14.26 -28.34 31.55
C ASP A 257 -14.18 -29.87 31.72
N THR A 258 -13.81 -30.37 32.90
CA THR A 258 -13.72 -31.82 33.19
C THR A 258 -15.06 -32.53 33.34
N GLN A 259 -16.19 -31.81 33.38
CA GLN A 259 -17.54 -32.36 33.60
C GLN A 259 -18.40 -32.44 32.34
N THR A 260 -17.99 -31.79 31.25
CA THR A 260 -18.74 -31.71 30.00
C THR A 260 -18.83 -33.08 29.30
N GLN A 261 -20.06 -33.50 28.96
CA GLN A 261 -20.32 -34.77 28.27
C GLN A 261 -19.77 -34.78 26.84
N PRO A 262 -19.39 -35.97 26.29
CA PRO A 262 -18.96 -36.07 24.91
C PRO A 262 -20.06 -35.71 23.91
N LEU A 263 -19.74 -34.87 22.92
CA LEU A 263 -20.67 -34.46 21.86
C LEU A 263 -20.93 -35.60 20.87
N LYS A 264 -22.20 -35.84 20.57
CA LYS A 264 -22.64 -36.94 19.67
C LYS A 264 -23.14 -36.46 18.33
N VAL A 265 -23.31 -35.15 18.12
CA VAL A 265 -23.90 -34.57 16.91
C VAL A 265 -23.36 -35.15 15.60
N PHE A 266 -22.06 -35.50 15.54
CA PHE A 266 -21.39 -36.04 14.36
C PHE A 266 -21.23 -37.57 14.35
N GLN A 267 -21.79 -38.30 15.32
CA GLN A 267 -21.65 -39.75 15.47
C GLN A 267 -22.17 -40.51 14.23
N GLU A 268 -23.28 -40.04 13.66
CA GLU A 268 -23.95 -40.66 12.50
C GLU A 268 -23.70 -39.88 11.20
N ALA A 269 -22.41 -39.69 10.86
CA ALA A 269 -21.97 -39.05 9.62
C ALA A 269 -21.28 -40.07 8.68
N PRO A 270 -22.02 -40.94 7.95
CA PRO A 270 -21.44 -42.06 7.20
C PRO A 270 -20.55 -41.66 6.02
N GLY A 271 -20.65 -40.41 5.55
CA GLY A 271 -19.83 -39.87 4.46
C GLY A 271 -18.54 -39.18 4.90
N LEU A 272 -18.31 -39.02 6.21
CA LEU A 272 -17.23 -38.19 6.73
C LEU A 272 -15.88 -38.83 6.49
N VAL A 273 -15.04 -38.20 5.66
CA VAL A 273 -13.73 -38.73 5.26
C VAL A 273 -12.57 -37.75 5.45
N ARG A 274 -12.86 -36.45 5.63
CA ARG A 274 -11.88 -35.41 5.95
C ARG A 274 -12.21 -34.78 7.29
N LEU A 275 -11.23 -34.71 8.16
CA LEU A 275 -11.37 -34.12 9.50
C LEU A 275 -10.21 -33.17 9.76
N SER A 276 -10.51 -31.97 10.25
CA SER A 276 -9.52 -30.99 10.68
C SER A 276 -9.82 -30.56 12.11
N LEU A 277 -8.84 -30.66 13.01
CA LEU A 277 -9.00 -30.33 14.42
C LEU A 277 -7.88 -29.39 14.86
N TYR A 278 -8.22 -28.23 15.42
CA TYR A 278 -7.27 -27.17 15.79
C TYR A 278 -7.50 -26.76 17.25
N GLU A 279 -6.44 -26.64 18.05
CA GLU A 279 -6.47 -26.10 19.42
C GLU A 279 -7.46 -26.82 20.38
N LEU A 280 -7.47 -28.16 20.38
CA LEU A 280 -8.37 -28.98 21.20
C LEU A 280 -7.64 -29.81 22.25
N ASP A 281 -8.29 -30.01 23.40
CA ASP A 281 -7.84 -30.90 24.46
C ASP A 281 -8.55 -32.27 24.43
N GLN A 282 -7.77 -33.34 24.25
CA GLN A 282 -8.20 -34.74 24.19
C GLN A 282 -9.47 -35.00 23.35
N PRO A 283 -9.52 -34.65 22.05
CA PRO A 283 -10.76 -34.70 21.28
C PRO A 283 -11.37 -36.10 21.12
N HIS A 284 -10.57 -37.16 21.31
CA HIS A 284 -11.04 -38.55 21.30
C HIS A 284 -11.98 -38.90 22.48
N THR A 285 -11.90 -38.17 23.60
CA THR A 285 -12.84 -38.31 24.73
C THR A 285 -14.00 -37.33 24.63
N ARG A 286 -13.78 -36.19 23.97
CA ARG A 286 -14.74 -35.09 23.86
C ARG A 286 -15.74 -35.23 22.71
N PHE A 287 -15.39 -35.97 21.65
CA PHE A 287 -16.26 -36.18 20.49
C PHE A 287 -16.49 -37.67 20.19
N ILE A 288 -17.74 -38.02 19.90
CA ILE A 288 -18.09 -39.32 19.32
C ILE A 288 -18.17 -39.15 17.80
N LEU A 289 -17.10 -39.55 17.09
CA LEU A 289 -16.99 -39.47 15.63
C LEU A 289 -16.86 -40.86 14.99
N PRO A 290 -17.20 -41.01 13.70
CA PRO A 290 -16.90 -42.21 12.92
C PRO A 290 -15.41 -42.23 12.52
N TRP A 291 -14.50 -42.37 13.51
CA TRP A 291 -13.05 -42.24 13.32
C TRP A 291 -12.45 -43.19 12.25
N ARG A 292 -12.96 -44.42 12.16
CA ARG A 292 -12.37 -45.49 11.31
C ARG A 292 -12.42 -45.20 9.80
N GLN A 293 -13.34 -44.36 9.34
CA GLN A 293 -13.53 -44.02 7.92
C GLN A 293 -12.77 -42.75 7.50
N ILE A 294 -12.13 -42.05 8.45
CA ILE A 294 -11.34 -40.86 8.13
C ILE A 294 -10.11 -41.25 7.31
N THR A 295 -9.94 -40.58 6.17
CA THR A 295 -8.83 -40.81 5.23
C THR A 295 -7.88 -39.62 5.14
N HIS A 296 -8.36 -38.42 5.48
CA HIS A 296 -7.57 -37.18 5.48
C HIS A 296 -7.73 -36.50 6.83
N PHE A 297 -6.62 -36.33 7.55
CA PHE A 297 -6.62 -35.70 8.87
C PHE A 297 -5.63 -34.54 8.89
N THR A 298 -6.11 -33.39 9.37
CA THR A 298 -5.29 -32.19 9.62
C THR A 298 -5.38 -31.80 11.08
N SER A 299 -4.26 -31.48 11.71
CA SER A 299 -4.22 -31.05 13.11
C SER A 299 -3.28 -29.88 13.38
N PHE A 300 -3.64 -29.07 14.37
CA PHE A 300 -2.83 -27.99 14.97
C PHE A 300 -3.07 -27.95 16.48
N GLU A 301 -2.02 -27.82 17.29
CA GLU A 301 -2.14 -27.70 18.77
C GLU A 301 -3.16 -28.67 19.43
N LEU A 302 -2.99 -29.99 19.22
CA LEU A 302 -3.87 -31.01 19.80
C LEU A 302 -3.22 -31.74 20.99
N ARG A 303 -3.84 -31.67 22.17
CA ARG A 303 -3.53 -32.59 23.28
C ARG A 303 -4.25 -33.92 23.07
N GLY A 304 -3.59 -35.03 23.33
CA GLY A 304 -4.13 -36.36 23.00
C GLY A 304 -4.09 -36.67 21.50
N PHE A 305 -3.09 -36.16 20.78
CA PHE A 305 -2.88 -36.42 19.35
C PHE A 305 -2.68 -37.90 19.01
N LEU A 306 -1.82 -38.62 19.74
CA LEU A 306 -1.53 -40.02 19.47
C LEU A 306 -2.76 -40.96 19.66
N PRO A 307 -3.55 -40.84 20.74
CA PRO A 307 -4.80 -41.59 20.87
C PRO A 307 -5.77 -41.37 19.70
N VAL A 308 -5.86 -40.14 19.17
CA VAL A 308 -6.70 -39.81 18.01
C VAL A 308 -6.25 -40.55 16.75
N LEU A 309 -4.95 -40.63 16.50
CA LEU A 309 -4.40 -41.36 15.34
C LEU A 309 -4.70 -42.86 15.41
N HIS A 310 -4.68 -43.46 16.60
CA HIS A 310 -5.00 -44.87 16.79
C HIS A 310 -6.42 -45.22 16.32
N LEU A 311 -7.35 -44.26 16.38
CA LEU A 311 -8.74 -44.45 15.97
C LEU A 311 -8.95 -44.38 14.44
N MET A 312 -7.93 -44.01 13.66
CA MET A 312 -8.01 -43.76 12.21
C MET A 312 -7.13 -44.70 11.37
N PRO A 313 -7.36 -46.03 11.35
CA PRO A 313 -6.54 -46.96 10.57
C PRO A 313 -6.66 -46.79 9.05
N SER A 314 -7.69 -46.11 8.55
CA SER A 314 -7.92 -45.86 7.11
C SER A 314 -7.21 -44.60 6.60
N LEU A 315 -6.37 -43.97 7.43
CA LEU A 315 -5.74 -42.70 7.10
C LEU A 315 -4.79 -42.82 5.90
N VAL A 316 -4.99 -41.96 4.90
CA VAL A 316 -4.20 -41.87 3.66
C VAL A 316 -3.30 -40.63 3.69
N LYS A 317 -3.78 -39.52 4.24
CA LYS A 317 -3.04 -38.27 4.36
C LYS A 317 -3.13 -37.71 5.77
N LEU A 318 -1.97 -37.44 6.37
CA LEU A 318 -1.82 -36.80 7.68
C LEU A 318 -1.05 -35.49 7.52
N LYS A 319 -1.63 -34.39 7.98
CA LYS A 319 -0.95 -33.10 8.12
C LYS A 319 -1.02 -32.64 9.57
N SER A 320 0.13 -32.47 10.21
CA SER A 320 0.25 -31.96 11.59
C SER A 320 1.10 -30.70 11.62
N VAL A 321 0.66 -29.68 12.36
CA VAL A 321 1.33 -28.37 12.51
C VAL A 321 1.44 -28.05 14.03
N GLU A 322 2.57 -27.47 14.50
CA GLU A 322 2.95 -27.11 15.93
C GLU A 322 1.79 -26.67 16.82
N ASP A 323 1.75 -26.79 18.16
CA ASP A 323 2.62 -27.22 19.26
C ASP A 323 1.97 -28.43 19.96
N ILE A 324 2.63 -29.59 19.98
CA ILE A 324 2.06 -30.78 20.65
C ILE A 324 2.37 -30.65 22.14
N CYS A 325 1.45 -30.04 22.88
CA CYS A 325 1.47 -30.02 24.33
C CYS A 325 1.49 -31.46 24.86
N GLU A 326 2.49 -31.77 25.69
CA GLU A 326 2.55 -32.94 26.58
C GLU A 326 2.11 -34.25 25.91
N LEU A 327 3.03 -34.89 25.18
CA LEU A 327 2.85 -36.27 24.76
C LEU A 327 2.81 -37.16 26.02
N GLU A 328 1.64 -37.72 26.32
CA GLU A 328 1.50 -38.80 27.30
C GLU A 328 2.38 -39.99 26.87
N GLU A 329 2.99 -40.69 27.83
CA GLU A 329 3.83 -41.87 27.56
C GLU A 329 3.01 -43.01 26.97
N ILE A 330 2.83 -43.03 25.65
CA ILE A 330 2.28 -44.20 24.95
C ILE A 330 3.42 -45.19 24.71
N GLN A 331 3.30 -46.38 25.30
CA GLN A 331 4.27 -47.47 25.17
C GLN A 331 4.12 -48.27 23.86
N GLU A 332 2.99 -48.13 23.14
CA GLU A 332 2.67 -48.94 21.95
C GLU A 332 2.81 -48.17 20.62
N ARG A 333 3.34 -48.85 19.60
CA ARG A 333 3.47 -48.32 18.23
C ARG A 333 2.12 -48.28 17.51
N ILE A 334 1.85 -47.20 16.78
CA ILE A 334 0.62 -46.99 16.00
C ILE A 334 0.85 -47.37 14.54
N LEU A 335 0.11 -48.38 14.05
CA LEU A 335 0.15 -48.82 12.66
C LEU A 335 -0.85 -48.04 11.79
N LEU A 336 -0.36 -47.32 10.79
CA LEU A 336 -1.15 -46.62 9.77
C LEU A 336 -0.89 -47.26 8.39
N PRO A 337 -1.60 -48.35 8.05
CA PRO A 337 -1.26 -49.22 6.92
C PRO A 337 -1.53 -48.59 5.54
N ASN A 338 -2.31 -47.51 5.48
CA ASN A 338 -2.70 -46.84 4.24
C ASN A 338 -2.11 -45.44 4.10
N LEU A 339 -1.29 -44.98 5.04
CA LEU A 339 -0.76 -43.62 5.00
C LEU A 339 0.24 -43.47 3.86
N GLU A 340 -0.12 -42.65 2.87
CA GLU A 340 0.71 -42.37 1.70
C GLU A 340 1.44 -41.03 1.81
N CYS A 341 0.87 -40.08 2.57
CA CYS A 341 1.42 -38.73 2.73
C CYS A 341 1.44 -38.29 4.20
N LEU A 342 2.63 -38.01 4.71
CA LEU A 342 2.86 -37.44 6.04
C LEU A 342 3.50 -36.06 5.91
N GLU A 343 2.83 -35.04 6.45
CA GLU A 343 3.32 -33.67 6.53
C GLU A 343 3.37 -33.25 8.00
N VAL A 344 4.56 -32.92 8.49
CA VAL A 344 4.79 -32.49 9.88
C VAL A 344 5.49 -31.14 9.86
N THR A 345 4.89 -30.15 10.52
CA THR A 345 5.51 -28.85 10.79
C THR A 345 5.77 -28.75 12.29
N SER A 346 7.04 -28.66 12.72
CA SER A 346 7.41 -28.55 14.14
C SER A 346 8.67 -27.73 14.49
N ASN A 347 8.61 -27.04 15.64
CA ASN A 347 9.68 -26.30 16.30
C ASN A 347 10.04 -26.93 17.66
N SER A 348 9.28 -27.94 18.10
CA SER A 348 9.45 -28.59 19.39
C SER A 348 10.35 -29.84 19.30
N PRO A 349 11.32 -30.01 20.22
CA PRO A 349 12.14 -31.23 20.30
C PRO A 349 11.33 -32.51 20.59
N THR A 350 10.17 -32.39 21.25
CA THR A 350 9.33 -33.53 21.64
C THR A 350 8.63 -34.20 20.47
N THR A 351 8.54 -33.54 19.30
CA THR A 351 7.95 -34.10 18.07
C THR A 351 8.70 -35.34 17.56
N SER A 352 9.94 -35.56 17.99
CA SER A 352 10.68 -36.80 17.71
C SER A 352 9.91 -38.06 18.13
N GLN A 353 9.18 -38.01 19.24
CA GLN A 353 8.39 -39.13 19.77
C GLN A 353 7.28 -39.61 18.82
N ILE A 354 6.74 -38.75 17.95
CA ILE A 354 5.75 -39.16 16.94
C ILE A 354 6.37 -40.17 15.99
N PHE A 355 7.57 -39.88 15.51
CA PHE A 355 8.26 -40.76 14.55
C PHE A 355 8.66 -42.08 15.20
N ASP A 356 8.99 -42.08 16.49
CA ASP A 356 9.29 -43.31 17.23
C ASP A 356 8.05 -44.22 17.39
N THR A 357 6.86 -43.61 17.37
CA THR A 357 5.59 -44.31 17.61
C THR A 357 4.94 -44.83 16.32
N LEU A 358 5.15 -44.16 15.18
CA LEU A 358 4.42 -44.47 13.95
C LEU A 358 5.03 -45.63 13.13
N MET A 359 4.17 -46.50 12.62
CA MET A 359 4.50 -47.50 11.59
C MET A 359 3.68 -47.23 10.32
N THR A 360 4.35 -46.88 9.22
CA THR A 360 3.73 -46.31 8.00
C THR A 360 4.21 -47.03 6.72
N PRO A 361 3.86 -48.30 6.49
CA PRO A 361 4.48 -49.13 5.44
C PRO A 361 4.25 -48.65 4.01
N LYS A 362 3.19 -47.87 3.74
CA LYS A 362 2.86 -47.33 2.41
C LYS A 362 3.29 -45.87 2.20
N LEU A 363 4.10 -45.31 3.10
CA LEU A 363 4.48 -43.91 3.05
C LEU A 363 5.29 -43.59 1.78
N ASN A 364 4.71 -42.78 0.90
CA ASN A 364 5.30 -42.37 -0.37
C ASN A 364 5.81 -40.92 -0.35
N THR A 365 5.13 -40.05 0.39
CA THR A 365 5.44 -38.61 0.50
C THR A 365 5.67 -38.22 1.95
N LEU A 366 6.87 -37.69 2.23
CA LEU A 366 7.23 -37.17 3.54
C LEU A 366 7.59 -35.68 3.43
N ARG A 367 6.96 -34.85 4.25
CA ARG A 367 7.22 -33.40 4.28
C ARG A 367 7.47 -32.95 5.71
N LEU A 368 8.59 -32.30 5.93
CA LEU A 368 9.09 -31.90 7.23
C LEU A 368 9.41 -30.41 7.18
N PHE A 369 8.65 -29.60 7.89
CA PHE A 369 8.86 -28.15 7.96
C PHE A 369 9.17 -27.70 9.40
N SER A 370 10.09 -26.76 9.54
CA SER A 370 10.44 -26.15 10.84
C SER A 370 10.73 -24.67 10.63
N LYS A 371 10.27 -23.80 11.54
CA LYS A 371 10.57 -22.36 11.49
C LYS A 371 11.94 -22.04 12.09
N ARG A 372 12.41 -22.82 13.07
CA ARG A 372 13.72 -22.65 13.75
C ARG A 372 14.81 -23.64 13.30
N GLY A 373 14.47 -24.60 12.44
CA GLY A 373 15.37 -25.65 11.95
C GLY A 373 15.28 -26.92 12.81
N PHE A 374 15.52 -28.08 12.19
CA PHE A 374 15.42 -29.38 12.85
C PHE A 374 16.69 -29.73 13.64
N SER A 375 16.54 -30.22 14.87
CA SER A 375 17.66 -30.73 15.68
C SER A 375 18.13 -32.12 15.21
N ARG A 376 19.37 -32.49 15.53
CA ARG A 376 19.93 -33.83 15.23
C ARG A 376 19.10 -35.01 15.75
N ILE A 377 18.35 -34.80 16.83
CA ILE A 377 17.49 -35.80 17.47
C ILE A 377 16.31 -36.13 16.56
N TYR A 378 15.74 -35.12 15.89
CA TYR A 378 14.62 -35.27 14.97
C TYR A 378 14.97 -36.12 13.74
N ALA A 379 16.12 -35.84 13.11
CA ALA A 379 16.60 -36.60 11.96
C ALA A 379 16.81 -38.10 12.28
N ALA A 380 17.27 -38.42 13.50
CA ALA A 380 17.43 -39.80 13.94
C ALA A 380 16.08 -40.53 14.06
N ALA A 381 15.09 -39.90 14.68
CA ALA A 381 13.74 -40.46 14.84
C ALA A 381 13.05 -40.70 13.49
N VAL A 382 13.18 -39.78 12.53
CA VAL A 382 12.66 -39.96 11.16
C VAL A 382 13.32 -41.15 10.47
N VAL A 383 14.65 -41.30 10.56
CA VAL A 383 15.36 -42.45 9.96
C VAL A 383 14.90 -43.76 10.60
N GLN A 384 14.76 -43.79 11.93
CA GLN A 384 14.27 -44.95 12.67
C GLN A 384 12.82 -45.31 12.27
N MET A 385 11.95 -44.32 12.08
CA MET A 385 10.58 -44.54 11.59
C MET A 385 10.59 -45.18 10.20
N ILE A 386 11.37 -44.64 9.26
CA ILE A 386 11.45 -45.17 7.89
C ILE A 386 11.96 -46.61 7.91
N GLN A 387 13.02 -46.88 8.67
CA GLN A 387 13.58 -48.22 8.80
C GLN A 387 12.58 -49.20 9.42
N SER A 388 11.94 -48.82 10.53
CA SER A 388 11.03 -49.70 11.25
C SER A 388 9.65 -49.83 10.60
N SER A 389 9.26 -48.90 9.73
CA SER A 389 8.07 -48.99 8.88
C SER A 389 8.32 -49.77 7.59
N GLU A 390 9.59 -50.07 7.26
CA GLU A 390 10.03 -50.62 5.98
C GLU A 390 9.52 -49.84 4.76
N CYS A 391 9.24 -48.54 4.93
CA CYS A 391 8.70 -47.70 3.88
C CYS A 391 9.80 -47.12 2.99
N ARG A 392 9.43 -46.76 1.76
CA ARG A 392 10.36 -46.25 0.75
C ARG A 392 9.81 -44.96 0.13
N PRO A 393 9.97 -43.81 0.82
CA PRO A 393 9.41 -42.56 0.34
C PRO A 393 10.02 -42.16 -1.00
N LYS A 394 9.15 -41.80 -1.95
CA LYS A 394 9.54 -41.29 -3.28
C LYS A 394 9.72 -39.78 -3.31
N MET A 395 9.04 -39.07 -2.42
CA MET A 395 9.12 -37.61 -2.30
C MET A 395 9.47 -37.21 -0.87
N LEU A 396 10.48 -36.35 -0.75
CA LEU A 396 10.92 -35.76 0.50
C LEU A 396 10.99 -34.24 0.36
N ALA A 397 10.30 -33.52 1.24
CA ALA A 397 10.44 -32.07 1.36
C ALA A 397 10.92 -31.71 2.78
N VAL A 398 11.98 -30.91 2.89
CA VAL A 398 12.54 -30.49 4.19
C VAL A 398 12.75 -28.97 4.22
N SER A 399 12.49 -28.32 5.35
CA SER A 399 12.97 -26.97 5.66
C SER A 399 14.09 -27.06 6.69
N ASP A 400 15.34 -26.77 6.29
CA ASP A 400 16.51 -26.96 7.15
C ASP A 400 17.57 -25.88 6.90
N TYR A 401 17.88 -25.12 7.94
CA TYR A 401 18.87 -24.03 7.92
C TYR A 401 20.30 -24.57 7.96
N ALA A 402 20.58 -25.57 8.79
CA ALA A 402 21.93 -26.05 9.10
C ALA A 402 22.37 -27.24 8.24
N VAL A 403 21.46 -27.84 7.45
CA VAL A 403 21.72 -28.89 6.45
C VAL A 403 22.13 -30.26 7.02
N ASP A 404 22.74 -30.30 8.22
CA ASP A 404 23.19 -31.51 8.92
C ASP A 404 22.06 -32.54 9.16
N SER A 405 20.89 -32.07 9.56
CA SER A 405 19.70 -32.91 9.77
C SER A 405 19.21 -33.53 8.46
N THR A 406 19.19 -32.75 7.38
CA THR A 406 18.87 -33.23 6.03
C THR A 406 19.89 -34.26 5.56
N VAL A 407 21.19 -33.98 5.69
CA VAL A 407 22.27 -34.91 5.30
C VAL A 407 22.17 -36.24 6.04
N ARG A 408 21.84 -36.22 7.33
CA ARG A 408 21.65 -37.44 8.13
C ARG A 408 20.48 -38.29 7.62
N ILE A 409 19.36 -37.68 7.24
CA ILE A 409 18.22 -38.38 6.64
C ILE A 409 18.63 -38.97 5.28
N LEU A 410 19.30 -38.18 4.43
CA LEU A 410 19.74 -38.60 3.10
C LEU A 410 20.80 -39.72 3.13
N SER A 411 21.55 -39.83 4.22
CA SER A 411 22.56 -40.88 4.41
C SER A 411 21.97 -42.24 4.80
N ALA A 412 20.67 -42.31 5.13
CA ALA A 412 20.01 -43.57 5.46
C ALA A 412 19.78 -44.41 4.20
N ALA A 413 20.11 -45.70 4.25
CA ALA A 413 19.91 -46.62 3.12
C ALA A 413 18.44 -46.70 2.63
N ALA A 414 17.48 -46.40 3.51
CA ALA A 414 16.06 -46.49 3.23
C ALA A 414 15.50 -45.36 2.33
N VAL A 415 16.26 -44.28 2.09
CA VAL A 415 15.85 -43.18 1.19
C VAL A 415 16.51 -43.23 -0.19
N GLN A 416 17.14 -44.36 -0.56
CA GLN A 416 17.79 -44.52 -1.87
C GLN A 416 16.80 -44.53 -3.05
N ASP A 417 15.51 -44.79 -2.80
CA ASP A 417 14.45 -44.81 -3.82
C ASP A 417 13.80 -43.45 -4.09
N LEU A 418 14.35 -42.37 -3.50
CA LEU A 418 13.82 -41.03 -3.64
C LEU A 418 13.90 -40.53 -5.09
N GLU A 419 12.74 -40.16 -5.64
CA GLU A 419 12.60 -39.60 -6.99
C GLU A 419 12.56 -38.06 -6.95
N GLU A 420 12.03 -37.47 -5.87
CA GLU A 420 11.92 -36.01 -5.70
C GLU A 420 12.42 -35.52 -4.33
N LEU A 421 13.30 -34.51 -4.33
CA LEU A 421 13.81 -33.85 -3.13
C LEU A 421 13.59 -32.34 -3.23
N THR A 422 12.91 -31.76 -2.23
CA THR A 422 12.81 -30.32 -2.06
C THR A 422 13.43 -29.90 -0.73
N VAL A 423 14.37 -28.96 -0.73
CA VAL A 423 14.92 -28.38 0.49
C VAL A 423 14.72 -26.86 0.48
N THR A 424 14.20 -26.30 1.57
CA THR A 424 13.90 -24.87 1.71
C THR A 424 14.71 -24.25 2.84
N ASN A 425 15.08 -22.96 2.71
CA ASN A 425 15.86 -22.17 3.68
C ASN A 425 17.32 -22.65 3.88
N VAL A 426 17.99 -23.02 2.79
CA VAL A 426 19.33 -23.64 2.84
C VAL A 426 20.43 -22.58 3.06
N MET A 427 21.05 -22.55 4.24
CA MET A 427 22.12 -21.59 4.57
C MET A 427 23.50 -22.03 4.06
N TYR A 428 23.79 -23.33 4.05
CA TYR A 428 25.08 -23.91 3.60
C TYR A 428 24.87 -24.94 2.47
N PRO A 429 24.49 -24.51 1.26
CA PRO A 429 24.14 -25.43 0.19
C PRO A 429 25.35 -26.25 -0.33
N SER A 430 26.58 -25.77 -0.18
CA SER A 430 27.79 -26.52 -0.57
C SER A 430 27.95 -27.82 0.22
N GLU A 431 27.62 -27.82 1.51
CA GLU A 431 27.69 -29.01 2.38
C GLU A 431 26.67 -30.07 1.94
N LEU A 432 25.44 -29.65 1.60
CA LEU A 432 24.40 -30.53 1.07
C LEU A 432 24.86 -31.21 -0.22
N PHE A 433 25.37 -30.43 -1.18
CA PHE A 433 25.86 -30.96 -2.46
C PHE A 433 27.12 -31.82 -2.30
N SER A 434 27.98 -31.51 -1.34
CA SER A 434 29.16 -32.34 -1.04
C SER A 434 28.76 -33.70 -0.48
N ALA A 435 27.79 -33.74 0.43
CA ALA A 435 27.22 -34.99 0.94
C ALA A 435 26.51 -35.81 -0.16
N MET A 436 25.69 -35.16 -1.00
CA MET A 436 25.02 -35.81 -2.13
C MET A 436 25.97 -36.14 -3.30
N GLY A 437 27.17 -35.57 -3.31
CA GLY A 437 28.20 -35.74 -4.33
C GLY A 437 29.00 -37.03 -4.18
N VAL A 438 28.86 -37.75 -3.07
CA VAL A 438 29.45 -39.07 -2.85
C VAL A 438 28.73 -40.10 -3.73
N ARG A 439 29.49 -40.99 -4.41
CA ARG A 439 28.91 -42.05 -5.27
C ARG A 439 27.96 -42.95 -4.48
N GLY A 440 26.76 -43.19 -5.03
CA GLY A 440 25.76 -44.09 -4.45
C GLY A 440 24.69 -43.43 -3.57
N VAL A 441 24.75 -42.12 -3.33
CA VAL A 441 23.75 -41.37 -2.55
C VAL A 441 22.61 -40.89 -3.48
N LEU A 442 21.37 -41.31 -3.18
CA LEU A 442 20.13 -41.00 -3.93
C LEU A 442 20.18 -41.36 -5.43
N PRO A 443 20.41 -42.62 -5.82
CA PRO A 443 20.58 -42.99 -7.23
C PRO A 443 19.38 -42.59 -8.10
N LYS A 444 18.14 -42.76 -7.61
CA LYS A 444 16.92 -42.56 -8.41
C LYS A 444 16.41 -41.12 -8.52
N ILE A 445 17.18 -40.12 -8.09
CA ILE A 445 16.72 -38.73 -7.99
C ILE A 445 16.46 -38.10 -9.38
N ARG A 446 15.19 -37.75 -9.64
CA ARG A 446 14.72 -37.13 -10.89
C ARG A 446 14.54 -35.62 -10.76
N SER A 447 14.08 -35.16 -9.61
CA SER A 447 13.79 -33.74 -9.35
C SER A 447 14.45 -33.28 -8.05
N LEU A 448 15.37 -32.31 -8.15
CA LEU A 448 16.00 -31.65 -7.01
C LEU A 448 15.67 -30.15 -7.02
N ILE A 449 15.03 -29.67 -5.97
CA ILE A 449 14.59 -28.29 -5.84
C ILE A 449 15.15 -27.71 -4.54
N LEU A 450 16.04 -26.73 -4.64
CA LEU A 450 16.48 -25.95 -3.48
C LEU A 450 15.86 -24.56 -3.54
N ARG A 451 15.17 -24.17 -2.47
CA ARG A 451 14.48 -22.89 -2.34
C ARG A 451 15.11 -22.05 -1.24
N LYS A 452 15.15 -20.74 -1.45
CA LYS A 452 15.69 -19.79 -0.47
C LYS A 452 17.12 -20.18 -0.07
N CYS A 453 17.99 -20.40 -1.05
CA CYS A 453 19.40 -20.72 -0.84
C CYS A 453 20.22 -19.45 -0.54
N ALA A 454 21.13 -19.53 0.42
CA ALA A 454 22.15 -18.52 0.63
C ALA A 454 23.23 -18.58 -0.48
N PRO A 455 23.75 -17.42 -0.92
CA PRO A 455 24.82 -17.36 -1.91
C PRO A 455 26.17 -17.80 -1.33
N GLU A 456 26.83 -18.79 -1.93
CA GLU A 456 28.16 -19.28 -1.52
C GLU A 456 29.10 -19.47 -2.72
N PRO A 457 30.37 -18.98 -2.68
CA PRO A 457 31.30 -19.12 -3.80
C PRO A 457 31.67 -20.57 -4.15
N SER A 458 31.73 -21.45 -3.15
CA SER A 458 32.11 -22.87 -3.29
C SER A 458 31.00 -23.73 -3.93
N LEU A 459 29.74 -23.28 -3.86
CA LEU A 459 28.55 -24.02 -4.28
C LEU A 459 28.66 -24.54 -5.71
N TRP A 460 29.18 -23.72 -6.61
CA TRP A 460 29.28 -24.06 -8.02
C TRP A 460 30.22 -25.24 -8.28
N ALA A 461 31.32 -25.35 -7.52
CA ALA A 461 32.21 -26.50 -7.60
C ALA A 461 31.52 -27.77 -7.07
N CYS A 462 30.78 -27.66 -5.97
CA CYS A 462 30.03 -28.77 -5.38
C CYS A 462 28.88 -29.25 -6.29
N VAL A 463 28.15 -28.35 -6.96
CA VAL A 463 27.12 -28.70 -7.95
C VAL A 463 27.74 -29.42 -9.15
N LEU A 464 28.88 -28.93 -9.66
CA LEU A 464 29.60 -29.62 -10.74
C LEU A 464 30.08 -31.01 -10.30
N GLN A 465 30.59 -31.13 -9.08
CA GLN A 465 31.00 -32.43 -8.51
C GLN A 465 29.81 -33.39 -8.37
N PHE A 466 28.66 -32.90 -7.90
CA PHE A 466 27.42 -33.67 -7.85
C PHE A 466 26.99 -34.12 -9.25
N LEU A 467 26.97 -33.24 -10.24
CA LEU A 467 26.61 -33.60 -11.62
C LEU A 467 27.60 -34.61 -12.22
N ARG A 468 28.89 -34.50 -11.89
CA ARG A 468 29.95 -35.44 -12.33
C ARG A 468 29.89 -36.79 -11.61
N SER A 469 29.39 -36.84 -10.38
CA SER A 469 29.29 -38.08 -9.60
C SER A 469 28.13 -38.97 -10.03
N ARG A 470 27.12 -38.40 -10.70
CA ARG A 470 26.03 -39.12 -11.38
C ARG A 470 26.61 -39.89 -12.58
N THR A 471 27.13 -41.09 -12.31
CA THR A 471 27.68 -42.03 -13.30
C THR A 471 26.85 -43.30 -13.30
N LEU A 472 26.49 -43.76 -14.52
CA LEU A 472 25.66 -44.92 -14.84
C LEU A 472 25.94 -46.13 -13.94
N PHE A 473 24.94 -46.54 -13.15
CA PHE A 473 24.86 -47.92 -12.65
C PHE A 473 23.89 -48.69 -13.55
N GLY A 474 24.41 -49.54 -14.44
CA GLY A 474 23.58 -50.50 -15.19
C GLY A 474 22.99 -50.07 -16.54
N GLY A 475 23.58 -49.10 -17.25
CA GLY A 475 23.20 -48.85 -18.66
C GLY A 475 21.89 -48.06 -18.90
N GLN A 476 21.26 -47.56 -17.84
CA GLN A 476 20.24 -46.50 -17.93
C GLN A 476 20.76 -45.26 -17.22
N LEU A 477 20.74 -44.11 -17.88
CA LEU A 477 21.03 -42.82 -17.26
C LEU A 477 20.08 -42.61 -16.07
N ASP A 478 20.62 -42.45 -14.87
CA ASP A 478 19.92 -41.85 -13.74
C ASP A 478 19.56 -40.41 -14.13
N HIS A 479 18.41 -40.24 -14.76
CA HIS A 479 17.98 -38.94 -15.28
C HIS A 479 17.49 -38.08 -14.12
N THR A 480 18.37 -37.25 -13.55
CA THR A 480 17.89 -35.99 -12.97
C THR A 480 17.31 -35.19 -14.13
N GLU A 481 15.99 -35.17 -14.24
CA GLU A 481 15.27 -34.42 -15.27
C GLU A 481 15.22 -32.93 -14.92
N ARG A 482 15.26 -32.61 -13.62
CA ARG A 482 15.08 -31.24 -13.12
C ARG A 482 15.99 -30.92 -11.94
N LEU A 483 16.78 -29.85 -12.08
CA LEU A 483 17.52 -29.20 -11.00
C LEU A 483 17.09 -27.73 -10.94
N SER A 484 16.51 -27.30 -9.82
CA SER A 484 16.10 -25.90 -9.59
C SER A 484 16.79 -25.33 -8.37
N LEU A 485 17.46 -24.20 -8.52
CA LEU A 485 18.12 -23.45 -7.44
C LEU A 485 17.51 -22.04 -7.38
N ASP A 486 16.79 -21.75 -6.30
CA ASP A 486 16.13 -20.47 -6.07
C ASP A 486 16.82 -19.74 -4.89
N PHE A 487 17.52 -18.64 -5.16
CA PHE A 487 18.35 -17.92 -4.17
C PHE A 487 17.60 -16.80 -3.44
N ILE A 488 17.95 -16.58 -2.17
CA ILE A 488 17.61 -15.36 -1.41
C ILE A 488 18.55 -14.25 -1.90
N SER A 489 18.04 -13.06 -2.21
CA SER A 489 18.86 -11.98 -2.80
C SER A 489 19.91 -11.45 -1.82
N VAL A 490 21.20 -11.72 -2.08
CA VAL A 490 22.32 -10.94 -1.52
C VAL A 490 23.47 -10.87 -2.55
N GLY A 491 23.78 -9.68 -3.06
CA GLY A 491 25.04 -9.34 -3.74
C GLY A 491 25.30 -9.89 -5.16
N LEU A 492 25.98 -9.08 -6.00
CA LEU A 492 26.44 -9.45 -7.36
C LEU A 492 27.55 -10.53 -7.38
N SER A 493 28.23 -10.78 -6.24
CA SER A 493 29.43 -11.62 -6.14
C SER A 493 29.20 -13.13 -6.18
N ALA A 494 27.95 -13.59 -6.07
CA ALA A 494 27.61 -15.03 -6.06
C ALA A 494 26.96 -15.54 -7.35
N SER A 495 27.00 -14.73 -8.41
CA SER A 495 26.47 -15.12 -9.70
C SER A 495 27.30 -16.23 -10.35
N PRO A 496 26.68 -17.26 -10.96
CA PRO A 496 27.44 -18.25 -11.72
C PRO A 496 28.16 -17.55 -12.86
N ASP A 497 29.48 -17.67 -12.90
CA ASP A 497 30.28 -17.05 -13.94
C ASP A 497 30.07 -17.75 -15.30
N SER A 498 30.53 -17.10 -16.37
CA SER A 498 30.42 -17.68 -17.73
C SER A 498 31.21 -18.99 -17.89
N ARG A 499 32.18 -19.26 -17.00
CA ARG A 499 32.99 -20.48 -17.00
C ARG A 499 32.19 -21.66 -16.44
N PHE A 500 31.52 -21.51 -15.29
CA PHE A 500 30.64 -22.52 -14.71
C PHE A 500 29.51 -22.93 -15.67
N LEU A 501 28.88 -21.97 -16.36
CA LEU A 501 27.84 -22.28 -17.34
C LEU A 501 28.36 -23.07 -18.54
N ARG A 502 29.63 -22.86 -18.95
CA ARG A 502 30.30 -23.68 -19.96
C ARG A 502 30.63 -25.06 -19.41
N ASP A 503 31.22 -25.15 -18.23
CA ASP A 503 31.59 -26.42 -17.59
C ASP A 503 30.38 -27.32 -17.32
N CYS A 504 29.23 -26.74 -16.94
CA CYS A 504 27.96 -27.45 -16.83
C CYS A 504 27.48 -28.00 -18.18
N LYS A 505 27.55 -27.18 -19.25
CA LYS A 505 27.18 -27.61 -20.60
C LYS A 505 28.10 -28.71 -21.10
N ASP A 506 29.40 -28.59 -20.88
CA ASP A 506 30.39 -29.58 -21.30
C ASP A 506 30.25 -30.88 -20.51
N THR A 507 29.98 -30.81 -19.20
CA THR A 507 29.70 -32.00 -18.37
C THR A 507 28.42 -32.71 -18.85
N VAL A 508 27.33 -31.98 -19.09
CA VAL A 508 26.08 -32.56 -19.61
C VAL A 508 26.26 -33.12 -21.01
N ARG A 509 27.06 -32.46 -21.85
CA ARG A 509 27.41 -32.92 -23.19
C ARG A 509 28.23 -34.21 -23.15
N GLN A 510 29.26 -34.28 -22.32
CA GLN A 510 30.08 -35.49 -22.13
C GLN A 510 29.27 -36.66 -21.58
N LEU A 511 28.33 -36.40 -20.66
CA LEU A 511 27.39 -37.42 -20.15
C LEU A 511 26.48 -37.96 -21.28
N ARG A 512 26.04 -37.10 -22.22
CA ARG A 512 25.25 -37.51 -23.39
C ARG A 512 26.07 -38.21 -24.47
N GLU A 513 27.27 -37.72 -24.77
CA GLU A 513 28.15 -38.30 -25.79
C GLU A 513 28.65 -39.70 -25.38
N ARG A 514 28.86 -39.94 -24.08
CA ARG A 514 29.16 -41.28 -23.55
C ARG A 514 27.97 -42.24 -23.64
N ASP A 515 26.74 -41.76 -23.48
CA ASP A 515 25.50 -42.55 -23.61
C ASP A 515 25.23 -42.99 -25.07
N ILE A 516 25.61 -42.12 -26.02
CA ILE A 516 25.57 -42.43 -27.47
C ILE A 516 26.68 -43.41 -27.86
N GLY A 517 27.88 -43.28 -27.28
CA GLY A 517 29.01 -44.19 -27.53
C GLY A 517 28.73 -45.63 -27.10
N THR A 518 28.15 -45.83 -25.90
CA THR A 518 27.76 -47.17 -25.41
C THR A 518 26.64 -47.82 -26.21
N ARG A 519 25.85 -47.07 -26.98
CA ARG A 519 24.80 -47.59 -27.86
C ARG A 519 25.30 -47.95 -29.26
N LEU A 520 26.47 -47.46 -29.68
CA LEU A 520 27.02 -47.69 -31.03
C LEU A 520 27.93 -48.92 -31.10
N ASP A 521 28.53 -49.34 -29.99
CA ASP A 521 29.40 -50.54 -29.96
C ASP A 521 28.61 -51.86 -30.03
N ASP A 522 27.30 -51.84 -29.78
CA ASP A 522 26.39 -53.02 -29.85
C ASP A 522 25.83 -53.32 -31.26
N PHE A 523 26.16 -52.51 -32.28
CA PHE A 523 25.60 -52.67 -33.65
C PHE A 523 26.63 -53.11 -34.72
N SER A 524 27.66 -53.88 -34.33
CA SER A 524 28.62 -54.47 -35.29
C SER A 524 28.28 -55.89 -35.76
N ALA A 525 27.03 -56.33 -35.58
CA ALA A 525 26.52 -57.55 -36.21
C ALA A 525 25.06 -57.34 -36.63
N LEU A 526 24.81 -57.13 -37.93
CA LEU A 526 23.73 -57.76 -38.70
C LEU A 526 23.64 -57.25 -40.16
N ASP A 527 23.60 -58.25 -41.03
CA ASP A 527 23.39 -58.39 -42.48
C ASP A 527 22.67 -57.27 -43.28
N PRO A 528 23.14 -56.90 -44.51
CA PRO A 528 22.52 -55.88 -45.34
C PRO A 528 21.51 -56.46 -46.34
N ALA A 529 20.25 -56.57 -45.93
CA ALA A 529 19.16 -56.87 -46.86
C ALA A 529 17.86 -56.20 -46.44
N GLN A 530 17.74 -54.89 -46.72
CA GLN A 530 16.50 -54.22 -47.16
C GLN A 530 16.77 -52.74 -47.43
N ARG A 531 17.19 -52.44 -48.67
CA ARG A 531 17.11 -51.09 -49.24
C ARG A 531 15.79 -50.96 -50.00
N GLY A 532 14.93 -50.04 -49.58
CA GLY A 532 13.79 -49.53 -50.33
C GLY A 532 13.75 -48.01 -50.19
N ALA A 533 13.87 -47.32 -51.32
CA ALA A 533 14.19 -45.91 -51.41
C ALA A 533 13.04 -44.97 -51.00
N ASN A 534 13.37 -43.88 -50.30
CA ASN A 534 12.99 -42.53 -50.75
C ASN A 534 13.84 -41.44 -50.07
N ASN A 535 14.27 -40.48 -50.89
CA ASN A 535 15.21 -39.40 -50.61
C ASN A 535 14.64 -38.33 -49.67
N GLY A 536 15.51 -37.76 -48.84
CA GLY A 536 15.26 -36.53 -48.08
C GLY A 536 16.36 -36.22 -47.07
N THR A 537 17.43 -35.60 -47.54
CA THR A 537 18.59 -35.11 -46.78
C THR A 537 18.21 -34.18 -45.63
N ALA A 538 18.67 -34.49 -44.41
CA ALA A 538 18.78 -33.53 -43.30
C ALA A 538 20.24 -33.47 -42.86
N LEU A 539 20.84 -32.28 -43.00
CA LEU A 539 22.19 -31.95 -42.56
C LEU A 539 22.05 -30.77 -41.58
N ASP A 540 22.15 -31.13 -40.30
CA ASP A 540 22.94 -30.49 -39.24
C ASP A 540 23.14 -28.95 -39.17
N ILE A 541 22.53 -28.39 -38.11
CA ILE A 541 22.98 -27.41 -37.07
C ILE A 541 23.57 -26.01 -37.48
N PRO A 542 23.82 -25.05 -36.56
CA PRO A 542 23.18 -24.64 -35.29
C PRO A 542 22.96 -23.09 -35.17
N TYR A 543 22.50 -22.69 -33.97
CA TYR A 543 22.65 -21.38 -33.30
C TYR A 543 21.58 -20.32 -33.54
N ASN A 544 20.85 -19.99 -32.46
CA ASN A 544 20.87 -18.61 -31.98
C ASN A 544 20.59 -18.49 -30.48
N LEU A 545 21.65 -18.15 -29.74
CA LEU A 545 21.57 -17.17 -28.67
C LEU A 545 21.48 -15.80 -29.36
N SER A 546 20.35 -15.11 -29.30
CA SER A 546 20.30 -13.71 -29.72
C SER A 546 19.38 -12.87 -28.85
N THR A 547 20.00 -11.90 -28.19
CA THR A 547 19.45 -10.60 -27.79
C THR A 547 19.17 -9.73 -29.03
N SER A 548 17.96 -9.20 -29.22
CA SER A 548 17.60 -7.90 -29.85
C SER A 548 16.17 -7.87 -30.42
N ALA A 549 15.65 -6.66 -30.68
CA ALA A 549 14.27 -6.30 -31.02
C ALA A 549 14.06 -5.98 -32.51
N ARG A 550 12.86 -6.24 -33.07
CA ARG A 550 12.00 -5.40 -33.97
C ARG A 550 11.00 -6.22 -34.83
N HIS A 551 9.98 -5.50 -35.33
CA HIS A 551 8.68 -5.86 -35.92
C HIS A 551 8.63 -6.75 -37.20
N ALA A 552 7.56 -7.55 -37.40
CA ALA A 552 6.38 -7.24 -38.26
C ALA A 552 5.49 -8.47 -38.59
N SER A 553 4.16 -8.27 -38.46
CA SER A 553 2.98 -8.81 -39.20
C SER A 553 2.84 -10.28 -39.65
N GLY A 554 1.66 -10.88 -39.37
CA GLY A 554 1.03 -11.87 -40.27
C GLY A 554 0.14 -12.95 -39.65
N THR A 555 -1.18 -12.66 -39.55
CA THR A 555 -2.37 -13.55 -39.70
C THR A 555 -2.62 -14.79 -38.81
N ALA A 556 -3.90 -14.90 -38.45
CA ALA A 556 -4.58 -15.86 -37.57
C ALA A 556 -4.51 -17.34 -37.97
N ASP A 557 -4.53 -18.23 -36.96
CA ASP A 557 -5.59 -19.23 -36.76
C ASP A 557 -5.37 -19.96 -35.40
N THR A 558 -6.41 -19.98 -34.56
CA THR A 558 -6.59 -20.91 -33.42
C THR A 558 -7.40 -22.14 -33.90
N PRO A 559 -7.57 -23.25 -33.15
CA PRO A 559 -7.07 -23.63 -31.82
C PRO A 559 -6.56 -25.10 -31.75
N CYS A 560 -6.27 -25.57 -30.53
CA CYS A 560 -6.28 -26.98 -30.13
C CYS A 560 -4.97 -27.77 -30.36
N SER A 561 -4.27 -28.10 -29.27
CA SER A 561 -4.10 -29.50 -28.86
C SER A 561 -3.09 -29.64 -27.70
N MET A 562 -3.52 -30.44 -26.73
CA MET A 562 -2.77 -31.54 -26.13
C MET A 562 -1.27 -31.37 -25.89
N ARG A 563 -0.93 -31.57 -24.61
CA ARG A 563 0.31 -32.22 -24.16
C ARG A 563 0.94 -33.10 -25.25
N ARG A 564 2.06 -32.64 -25.81
CA ARG A 564 3.09 -33.54 -26.32
C ARG A 564 4.29 -33.42 -25.38
N ALA A 565 4.50 -34.47 -24.60
CA ALA A 565 5.78 -34.75 -24.00
C ALA A 565 6.83 -34.75 -25.12
N SER A 566 7.89 -33.93 -25.00
CA SER A 566 9.04 -34.07 -25.88
C SER A 566 9.82 -35.32 -25.44
N PRO A 567 10.07 -36.30 -26.31
CA PRO A 567 10.67 -37.60 -25.93
C PRO A 567 12.21 -37.57 -25.83
N THR A 568 12.80 -36.45 -25.40
CA THR A 568 14.26 -36.34 -25.26
C THR A 568 14.59 -35.94 -23.83
N GLY A 569 15.15 -36.87 -23.06
CA GLY A 569 15.54 -36.74 -21.64
C GLY A 569 16.59 -35.65 -21.40
N ALA A 570 16.17 -34.39 -21.50
CA ALA A 570 17.02 -33.23 -21.32
C ALA A 570 16.96 -32.73 -19.86
N LEU A 571 18.06 -32.86 -19.13
CA LEU A 571 18.26 -32.21 -17.82
C LEU A 571 17.97 -30.70 -17.93
N VAL A 572 16.98 -30.23 -17.17
CA VAL A 572 16.61 -28.81 -17.05
C VAL A 572 17.23 -28.24 -15.79
N ILE A 573 18.26 -27.41 -15.94
CA ILE A 573 18.85 -26.62 -14.85
C ILE A 573 18.21 -25.23 -14.87
N ARG A 574 17.44 -24.89 -13.81
CA ARG A 574 16.90 -23.55 -13.59
C ARG A 574 17.62 -22.91 -12.41
N ILE A 575 18.34 -21.83 -12.67
CA ILE A 575 18.91 -20.96 -11.64
C ILE A 575 18.02 -19.71 -11.63
N ASN A 576 17.13 -19.65 -10.66
CA ASN A 576 16.24 -18.50 -10.50
C ASN A 576 16.90 -17.55 -9.49
N ARG A 577 17.37 -16.41 -9.98
CA ARG A 577 17.41 -15.21 -9.14
C ARG A 577 15.97 -14.76 -8.98
N ALA A 578 15.58 -14.24 -7.82
CA ALA A 578 14.28 -13.61 -7.67
C ALA A 578 14.17 -12.45 -8.70
N TYR A 579 13.54 -12.72 -9.85
CA TYR A 579 13.18 -11.76 -10.90
C TYR A 579 11.84 -12.18 -11.51
N SER A 580 10.80 -11.61 -10.93
CA SER A 580 9.38 -11.68 -11.30
C SER A 580 9.09 -10.86 -12.57
N VAL A 581 9.36 -11.36 -13.79
CA VAL A 581 9.03 -10.60 -15.04
C VAL A 581 8.54 -11.42 -16.25
N ARG A 582 8.71 -12.74 -16.34
CA ARG A 582 8.50 -13.45 -17.64
C ARG A 582 7.08 -13.92 -18.01
N MET A 583 6.14 -14.11 -17.08
CA MET A 583 4.74 -14.44 -17.45
C MET A 583 3.93 -13.24 -17.97
N ILE A 584 4.36 -12.01 -17.68
CA ILE A 584 3.67 -10.77 -18.04
C ILE A 584 3.73 -10.51 -19.56
N ARG A 585 4.78 -10.99 -20.25
CA ARG A 585 4.98 -10.72 -21.68
C ARG A 585 4.08 -11.52 -22.63
N PHE A 586 3.60 -12.70 -22.22
CA PHE A 586 2.69 -13.49 -23.05
C PHE A 586 1.24 -12.92 -23.01
N GLY A 587 0.80 -12.44 -21.84
CA GLY A 587 -0.47 -11.71 -21.70
C GLY A 587 -0.47 -10.34 -22.39
N ALA A 588 0.67 -9.65 -22.44
CA ALA A 588 0.83 -8.38 -23.15
C ALA A 588 0.69 -8.51 -24.67
N HIS A 589 1.08 -9.65 -25.27
CA HIS A 589 0.99 -9.89 -26.71
C HIS A 589 -0.45 -10.10 -27.21
N LEU A 590 -1.34 -10.63 -26.36
CA LEU A 590 -2.78 -10.76 -26.64
C LEU A 590 -3.53 -9.42 -26.46
N ALA A 591 -3.08 -8.57 -25.53
CA ALA A 591 -3.68 -7.25 -25.28
C ALA A 591 -3.37 -6.21 -26.39
N SER A 592 -2.25 -6.39 -27.12
CA SER A 592 -1.81 -5.47 -28.18
C SER A 592 -2.55 -5.62 -29.53
N GLN A 593 -3.50 -6.56 -29.66
CA GLN A 593 -4.27 -6.76 -30.90
C GLN A 593 -5.69 -6.15 -30.90
N LEU A 594 -6.06 -5.37 -29.87
CA LEU A 594 -7.36 -4.67 -29.82
C LEU A 594 -7.21 -3.16 -30.16
N PRO A 595 -8.08 -2.59 -31.01
CA PRO A 595 -7.92 -1.24 -31.57
C PRO A 595 -8.07 -0.09 -30.55
N PRO A 596 -7.50 1.11 -30.81
CA PRO A 596 -7.03 2.05 -29.78
C PRO A 596 -8.03 3.14 -29.36
N ARG A 597 -9.33 2.99 -29.57
CA ARG A 597 -10.31 4.06 -29.29
C ARG A 597 -11.54 3.55 -28.55
N LEU A 598 -11.43 3.44 -27.23
CA LEU A 598 -12.53 3.31 -26.24
C LEU A 598 -11.91 3.50 -24.83
N SER A 599 -11.63 4.75 -24.45
CA SER A 599 -10.83 5.14 -23.27
C SER A 599 -11.63 5.71 -22.09
N CYS A 600 -12.93 5.44 -22.00
CA CYS A 600 -13.76 5.85 -20.85
C CYS A 600 -14.81 4.77 -20.56
N LEU A 601 -14.56 3.89 -19.56
CA LEU A 601 -15.55 3.20 -18.71
C LEU A 601 -14.85 2.13 -17.82
N PRO A 602 -15.27 1.99 -16.54
CA PRO A 602 -14.63 1.13 -15.54
C PRO A 602 -15.08 -0.32 -15.68
N MET A 603 -14.53 -1.06 -16.65
CA MET A 603 -14.88 -2.48 -16.85
C MET A 603 -13.69 -3.40 -17.17
N ARG A 604 -12.50 -2.87 -17.47
CA ARG A 604 -11.29 -3.69 -17.71
C ARG A 604 -10.60 -4.19 -16.44
N GLY A 605 -10.72 -3.47 -15.31
CA GLY A 605 -10.12 -3.86 -14.03
C GLY A 605 -10.69 -5.15 -13.45
N ARG A 606 -11.99 -5.40 -13.66
CA ARG A 606 -12.70 -6.53 -13.03
C ARG A 606 -12.46 -7.90 -13.68
N PHE A 607 -12.13 -7.96 -14.98
CA PHE A 607 -11.78 -9.22 -15.66
C PHE A 607 -10.29 -9.60 -15.54
N SER A 608 -9.41 -8.61 -15.34
CA SER A 608 -7.97 -8.85 -15.16
C SER A 608 -7.63 -9.45 -13.79
N PHE A 609 -8.52 -9.24 -12.81
CA PHE A 609 -8.48 -9.82 -11.46
C PHE A 609 -8.54 -11.36 -11.50
N LEU A 610 -9.37 -11.94 -12.40
CA LEU A 610 -9.62 -13.38 -12.46
C LEU A 610 -8.42 -14.22 -12.96
N ALA A 611 -7.53 -13.64 -13.76
CA ALA A 611 -6.31 -14.30 -14.23
C ALA A 611 -5.15 -14.21 -13.21
N TYR A 612 -5.21 -13.23 -12.29
CA TYR A 612 -4.22 -13.00 -11.24
C TYR A 612 -4.37 -13.98 -10.07
N THR A 613 -5.61 -14.39 -9.77
CA THR A 613 -5.98 -15.33 -8.69
C THR A 613 -5.38 -16.74 -8.88
N LEU A 614 -5.10 -17.17 -10.12
CA LEU A 614 -4.50 -18.47 -10.41
C LEU A 614 -3.00 -18.57 -10.04
N GLY A 615 -2.32 -17.44 -9.78
CA GLY A 615 -0.89 -17.39 -9.45
C GLY A 615 -0.57 -17.30 -7.95
N PHE A 616 -1.53 -16.93 -7.10
CA PHE A 616 -1.28 -16.57 -5.70
C PHE A 616 -1.40 -17.72 -4.69
N ASN A 617 -2.00 -18.85 -5.07
CA ASN A 617 -2.21 -20.01 -4.18
C ASN A 617 -0.96 -20.91 -3.99
N LEU A 618 0.25 -20.35 -4.02
CA LEU A 618 1.50 -21.08 -3.75
C LEU A 618 2.46 -20.42 -2.74
N PHE A 619 2.05 -19.35 -2.04
CA PHE A 619 2.93 -18.62 -1.12
C PHE A 619 2.36 -18.28 0.26
N ALA A 620 1.15 -18.71 0.60
CA ALA A 620 0.58 -18.49 1.93
C ALA A 620 0.89 -19.68 2.87
N THR A 621 2.13 -19.76 3.38
CA THR A 621 2.47 -20.39 4.68
C THR A 621 3.90 -20.02 5.08
N THR A 622 4.10 -18.82 5.63
CA THR A 622 5.21 -18.51 6.56
C THR A 622 4.79 -17.30 7.39
N GLY A 623 4.35 -17.52 8.63
CA GLY A 623 4.12 -16.47 9.62
C GLY A 623 5.20 -16.47 10.69
N GLY A 624 5.66 -15.27 11.06
CA GLY A 624 6.21 -14.97 12.38
C GLY A 624 7.67 -14.49 12.43
N GLN A 625 7.94 -13.27 11.98
CA GLN A 625 8.86 -12.37 12.67
C GLN A 625 8.04 -11.11 12.99
N GLN A 626 7.95 -10.76 14.28
CA GLN A 626 7.45 -9.46 14.71
C GLN A 626 8.39 -8.41 14.12
N LEU A 627 7.93 -7.78 13.04
CA LEU A 627 8.51 -6.57 12.50
C LEU A 627 8.04 -5.42 13.39
N ASP A 628 9.00 -4.64 13.88
CA ASP A 628 8.80 -3.37 14.57
C ASP A 628 7.87 -2.47 13.77
N LYS A 629 6.71 -2.17 14.32
CA LYS A 629 5.67 -1.35 13.67
C LYS A 629 5.96 0.16 13.70
N GLN A 630 7.05 0.63 14.31
CA GLN A 630 7.41 2.06 14.39
C GLN A 630 8.56 2.52 13.48
N ALA A 631 9.25 1.61 12.82
CA ALA A 631 10.17 2.00 11.77
C ALA A 631 9.30 2.35 10.55
N GLN A 632 9.10 3.66 10.26
CA GLN A 632 8.39 4.21 9.11
C GLN A 632 8.19 3.15 8.02
N MET A 633 6.94 2.67 7.86
CA MET A 633 6.65 1.49 7.06
C MET A 633 7.48 1.52 5.77
N PRO A 634 8.35 0.51 5.54
CA PRO A 634 8.84 0.27 4.19
C PRO A 634 7.62 0.18 3.28
N PHE A 635 7.74 0.63 2.04
CA PHE A 635 6.81 0.28 0.97
C PHE A 635 6.74 -1.26 0.84
N GLU A 636 6.04 -1.93 1.75
CA GLU A 636 5.71 -3.33 1.65
C GLU A 636 4.54 -3.48 0.69
N SER A 637 4.69 -4.51 -0.14
CA SER A 637 3.98 -4.72 -1.37
C SER A 637 2.51 -5.01 -1.16
N PHE A 638 1.68 -3.97 -1.15
CA PHE A 638 0.31 -4.09 -1.62
C PHE A 638 0.37 -4.35 -3.13
N SER A 639 0.20 -5.59 -3.55
CA SER A 639 0.03 -5.93 -4.98
C SER A 639 -1.34 -5.46 -5.46
N ASN A 640 -1.50 -4.14 -5.60
CA ASN A 640 -2.55 -3.53 -6.40
C ASN A 640 -1.99 -3.27 -7.80
N ASN A 641 -2.71 -3.77 -8.80
CA ASN A 641 -2.38 -3.67 -10.22
C ASN A 641 -1.95 -2.23 -10.59
N PRO A 642 -0.73 -1.97 -11.08
CA PRO A 642 -0.23 -0.61 -11.40
C PRO A 642 -0.95 0.07 -12.59
N ARG A 643 -2.05 -0.51 -13.10
CA ARG A 643 -2.82 -0.01 -14.24
C ARG A 643 -4.07 0.80 -13.89
N ASP A 644 -4.50 0.79 -12.62
CA ASP A 644 -5.71 1.50 -12.16
C ASP A 644 -5.42 2.77 -11.34
N ARG A 645 -4.14 3.07 -11.07
CA ARG A 645 -3.74 4.35 -10.44
C ARG A 645 -3.57 5.38 -11.55
N PRO A 646 -4.11 6.62 -11.45
CA PRO A 646 -3.65 7.70 -12.31
C PRO A 646 -2.16 7.77 -12.08
N SER A 647 -1.38 7.36 -13.08
CA SER A 647 0.05 7.26 -12.86
C SER A 647 0.57 8.65 -12.52
N TRP A 648 0.02 9.73 -13.09
CA TRP A 648 0.51 11.11 -12.98
C TRP A 648 -0.30 11.95 -11.98
N ALA A 649 0.39 12.79 -11.20
CA ALA A 649 -0.27 13.88 -10.47
C ALA A 649 -0.95 14.82 -11.48
N THR A 650 -2.11 15.36 -11.11
CA THR A 650 -2.84 16.37 -11.89
C THR A 650 -2.52 17.78 -11.39
N LEU A 651 -3.08 18.81 -12.02
CA LEU A 651 -3.19 20.12 -11.36
C LEU A 651 -4.05 20.02 -10.09
N PRO A 652 -3.84 20.89 -9.08
CA PRO A 652 -4.74 21.02 -7.94
C PRO A 652 -6.17 21.30 -8.40
N VAL A 653 -7.16 20.69 -7.74
CA VAL A 653 -8.57 20.98 -8.01
C VAL A 653 -8.91 22.41 -7.59
N SER A 654 -9.79 23.07 -8.35
CA SER A 654 -10.11 24.49 -8.16
C SER A 654 -11.03 24.78 -6.98
N ASN A 655 -11.76 23.77 -6.49
CA ASN A 655 -12.81 23.87 -5.46
C ASN A 655 -12.42 23.12 -4.18
N SER A 656 -11.20 23.32 -3.69
CA SER A 656 -10.72 22.69 -2.46
C SER A 656 -11.57 23.03 -1.22
N THR A 657 -11.54 22.17 -0.20
CA THR A 657 -12.20 22.44 1.09
C THR A 657 -11.64 23.71 1.75
N LYS A 658 -12.43 24.36 2.61
CA LYS A 658 -12.02 25.57 3.34
C LYS A 658 -11.11 25.20 4.50
N SER A 659 -9.91 25.77 4.55
CA SER A 659 -8.91 25.55 5.59
C SER A 659 -8.91 26.70 6.59
N PHE A 660 -8.85 26.39 7.89
CA PHE A 660 -8.83 27.42 8.92
C PHE A 660 -7.70 28.43 8.71
N TRP A 661 -6.53 27.95 8.30
CA TRP A 661 -5.35 28.78 8.09
C TRP A 661 -5.50 29.79 6.96
N ILE A 662 -6.35 29.50 5.97
CA ILE A 662 -6.50 30.29 4.74
C ILE A 662 -7.78 31.12 4.78
N ASP A 663 -8.89 30.48 5.16
CA ASP A 663 -10.25 31.01 5.06
C ASP A 663 -10.67 31.82 6.30
N THR A 664 -9.84 31.89 7.34
CA THR A 664 -10.05 32.86 8.43
C THR A 664 -10.01 34.29 7.85
N PRO A 665 -10.96 35.17 8.19
CA PRO A 665 -11.00 36.53 7.67
C PRO A 665 -9.66 37.26 7.83
N ASN A 666 -9.20 37.90 6.74
CA ASN A 666 -7.94 38.64 6.66
C ASN A 666 -6.65 37.81 6.86
N ALA A 667 -6.72 36.49 7.01
CA ALA A 667 -5.54 35.65 7.21
C ALA A 667 -4.66 35.54 5.94
N ASN A 668 -5.25 35.61 4.74
CA ASN A 668 -4.55 35.51 3.46
C ASN A 668 -4.63 36.81 2.62
N PRO A 669 -3.96 37.91 3.01
CA PRO A 669 -4.02 39.16 2.24
C PRO A 669 -3.41 39.04 0.83
N LEU A 670 -2.58 38.02 0.59
CA LEU A 670 -1.91 37.77 -0.69
C LEU A 670 -2.67 36.79 -1.59
N ALA A 671 -3.88 36.34 -1.19
CA ALA A 671 -4.63 35.25 -1.84
C ALA A 671 -4.71 35.39 -3.37
N ARG A 672 -4.89 36.62 -3.87
CA ARG A 672 -5.07 36.93 -5.29
C ARG A 672 -3.98 37.84 -5.87
N GLU A 673 -2.84 37.96 -5.18
CA GLU A 673 -1.72 38.80 -5.60
C GLU A 673 -1.25 38.44 -7.02
N GLY A 674 -1.13 39.46 -7.87
CA GLY A 674 -0.74 39.33 -9.28
C GLY A 674 -1.61 38.42 -10.15
N SER A 675 -2.82 38.05 -9.71
CA SER A 675 -3.77 37.22 -10.48
C SER A 675 -4.33 37.92 -11.73
N SER A 676 -4.21 39.25 -11.80
CA SER A 676 -4.47 40.07 -12.98
C SER A 676 -3.21 40.85 -13.42
N GLY A 677 -3.21 41.39 -14.63
CA GLY A 677 -2.07 42.15 -15.18
C GLY A 677 -1.05 41.31 -15.95
N PRO A 678 0.06 41.94 -16.41
CA PRO A 678 1.08 41.28 -17.22
C PRO A 678 1.86 40.23 -16.42
N LEU A 679 2.14 39.09 -17.05
CA LEU A 679 2.94 38.01 -16.48
C LEU A 679 4.42 38.43 -16.44
N GLY A 680 5.07 38.31 -15.28
CA GLY A 680 6.49 38.67 -15.11
C GLY A 680 6.76 40.17 -15.23
N PHE A 681 7.88 40.55 -15.83
CA PHE A 681 8.41 41.92 -15.85
C PHE A 681 8.33 42.61 -17.23
N GLY A 682 7.38 42.21 -18.08
CA GLY A 682 7.25 42.68 -19.46
C GLY A 682 8.30 42.02 -20.36
N ASP A 683 9.00 42.81 -21.18
CA ASP A 683 10.06 42.32 -22.10
C ASP A 683 11.38 41.99 -21.37
N LYS A 684 11.43 42.09 -20.04
CA LYS A 684 12.62 41.75 -19.24
C LYS A 684 12.72 40.24 -19.01
N ASP A 685 13.92 39.70 -19.16
CA ASP A 685 14.22 38.31 -18.82
C ASP A 685 13.93 38.01 -17.34
N VAL A 686 13.32 36.86 -17.09
CA VAL A 686 13.16 36.28 -15.76
C VAL A 686 14.40 35.42 -15.45
N ASP A 687 15.09 35.68 -14.36
CA ASP A 687 16.26 34.87 -13.99
C ASP A 687 15.83 33.54 -13.37
N VAL A 688 14.83 33.59 -12.48
CA VAL A 688 14.34 32.42 -11.73
C VAL A 688 12.81 32.40 -11.72
N CYS A 689 12.23 31.28 -12.16
CA CYS A 689 10.82 30.98 -12.00
C CYS A 689 10.63 29.94 -10.89
N VAL A 690 9.90 30.29 -9.84
CA VAL A 690 9.52 29.38 -8.74
C VAL A 690 8.08 28.94 -8.95
N ILE A 691 7.83 27.63 -8.93
CA ILE A 691 6.50 27.06 -9.10
C ILE A 691 6.03 26.53 -7.74
N GLY A 692 4.98 27.15 -7.21
CA GLY A 692 4.43 26.90 -5.88
C GLY A 692 4.81 27.99 -4.87
N SER A 693 3.82 28.55 -4.19
CA SER A 693 3.97 29.63 -3.20
C SER A 693 3.87 29.15 -1.74
N GLY A 694 3.98 27.83 -1.52
CA GLY A 694 4.09 27.26 -0.17
C GLY A 694 5.44 27.55 0.48
N ILE A 695 5.64 27.03 1.69
CA ILE A 695 6.86 27.29 2.49
C ILE A 695 8.15 27.01 1.72
N THR A 696 8.23 25.92 0.97
CA THR A 696 9.42 25.59 0.16
C THR A 696 9.73 26.69 -0.87
N GLY A 697 8.73 27.13 -1.63
CA GLY A 697 8.95 28.11 -2.70
C GLY A 697 9.34 29.48 -2.17
N ILE A 698 8.65 29.94 -1.12
CA ILE A 698 8.94 31.25 -0.50
C ILE A 698 10.27 31.23 0.24
N SER A 699 10.58 30.17 0.98
CA SER A 699 11.90 29.99 1.59
C SER A 699 13.02 29.97 0.53
N THR A 700 12.80 29.38 -0.65
CA THR A 700 13.81 29.41 -1.71
C THR A 700 14.07 30.85 -2.17
N VAL A 701 13.04 31.67 -2.34
CA VAL A 701 13.22 33.10 -2.69
C VAL A 701 14.00 33.84 -1.60
N TYR A 702 13.62 33.64 -0.34
CA TYR A 702 14.31 34.23 0.82
C TYR A 702 15.80 33.87 0.86
N HIS A 703 16.14 32.59 0.71
CA HIS A 703 17.55 32.16 0.72
C HIS A 703 18.30 32.62 -0.52
N LEU A 704 17.67 32.64 -1.70
CA LEU A 704 18.29 33.18 -2.92
C LEU A 704 18.72 34.63 -2.68
N GLU A 705 17.85 35.47 -2.13
CA GLU A 705 18.14 36.86 -1.81
C GLU A 705 19.25 37.00 -0.78
N HIS A 706 19.21 36.21 0.30
CA HIS A 706 20.18 36.30 1.38
C HIS A 706 21.60 35.85 0.93
N ILE A 707 21.68 34.73 0.19
CA ILE A 707 22.95 34.21 -0.31
C ILE A 707 23.49 35.11 -1.45
N LEU A 708 22.62 35.59 -2.35
CA LEU A 708 23.02 36.55 -3.38
C LEU A 708 23.49 37.87 -2.76
N GLY A 709 22.81 38.41 -1.75
CA GLY A 709 23.21 39.64 -1.07
C GLY A 709 24.61 39.54 -0.44
N ALA A 710 24.96 38.37 0.10
CA ALA A 710 26.28 38.11 0.68
C ALA A 710 27.39 37.92 -0.38
N GLN A 711 27.06 37.51 -1.61
CA GLN A 711 28.02 37.12 -2.65
C GLN A 711 28.00 38.00 -3.92
N ALA A 712 27.05 38.92 -4.05
CA ALA A 712 26.87 39.72 -5.25
C ALA A 712 27.96 40.78 -5.44
N LYS A 713 28.43 40.92 -6.68
CA LYS A 713 28.97 42.19 -7.14
C LYS A 713 27.83 43.21 -7.14
N LYS A 714 27.96 44.31 -6.40
CA LYS A 714 27.00 45.44 -6.40
C LYS A 714 26.56 45.77 -7.83
N GLY A 715 25.25 45.68 -8.14
CA GLY A 715 24.64 46.23 -9.36
C GLY A 715 24.01 45.26 -10.37
N ALA A 716 23.94 43.95 -10.11
CA ALA A 716 23.24 43.01 -11.00
C ALA A 716 21.84 42.63 -10.45
N GLU A 717 20.84 43.47 -10.74
CA GLU A 717 19.42 43.24 -10.40
C GLU A 717 18.94 41.86 -10.90
N LYS A 718 18.26 41.10 -10.05
CA LYS A 718 17.68 39.78 -10.37
C LYS A 718 16.17 39.80 -10.37
N ASN A 719 15.56 39.21 -11.40
CA ASN A 719 14.12 39.12 -11.56
C ASN A 719 13.63 37.71 -11.22
N ILE A 720 12.82 37.58 -10.15
CA ILE A 720 12.23 36.33 -9.69
C ILE A 720 10.71 36.39 -9.88
N VAL A 721 10.15 35.33 -10.48
CA VAL A 721 8.70 35.17 -10.64
C VAL A 721 8.23 33.92 -9.90
N ILE A 722 7.18 34.07 -9.08
CA ILE A 722 6.53 32.97 -8.36
C ILE A 722 5.18 32.72 -9.01
N LEU A 723 4.93 31.49 -9.45
CA LEU A 723 3.68 31.06 -10.05
C LEU A 723 2.95 30.09 -9.12
N GLU A 724 1.72 30.43 -8.75
CA GLU A 724 0.85 29.63 -7.90
C GLU A 724 -0.43 29.25 -8.66
N ALA A 725 -0.78 27.97 -8.65
CA ALA A 725 -1.93 27.45 -9.38
C ALA A 725 -3.26 27.92 -8.78
N ARG A 726 -3.31 28.09 -7.46
CA ARG A 726 -4.49 28.51 -6.70
C ARG A 726 -4.22 29.84 -5.99
N GLU A 727 -4.78 30.04 -4.81
CA GLU A 727 -4.47 31.18 -3.95
C GLU A 727 -3.11 31.01 -3.27
N PHE A 728 -2.52 32.12 -2.83
CA PHE A 728 -1.23 32.12 -2.14
C PHE A 728 -1.19 31.10 -1.00
N CYS A 729 -0.14 30.26 -0.99
CA CYS A 729 0.15 29.26 0.03
C CYS A 729 -1.00 28.23 0.27
N SER A 730 -1.88 28.03 -0.71
CA SER A 730 -3.09 27.18 -0.58
C SER A 730 -2.85 25.66 -0.67
N GLY A 731 -1.61 25.23 -0.88
CA GLY A 731 -1.22 23.81 -0.93
C GLY A 731 -1.06 23.18 0.46
N ALA A 732 -0.13 22.24 0.59
CA ALA A 732 0.11 21.51 1.85
C ALA A 732 0.40 22.42 3.05
N THR A 733 1.13 23.53 2.85
CA THR A 733 1.47 24.47 3.93
C THR A 733 0.26 25.12 4.56
N GLY A 734 -0.68 25.64 3.78
CA GLY A 734 -1.91 26.25 4.29
C GLY A 734 -2.98 25.24 4.72
N ARG A 735 -2.67 23.94 4.72
CA ARG A 735 -3.63 22.85 5.00
C ARG A 735 -3.13 21.83 6.03
N ASN A 736 -1.96 22.04 6.62
CA ASN A 736 -1.38 21.12 7.61
C ASN A 736 -1.91 21.41 9.04
N GLY A 737 -1.31 20.78 10.05
CA GLY A 737 -1.68 20.95 11.45
C GLY A 737 -0.94 22.04 12.22
N GLY A 738 -0.10 22.88 11.62
CA GLY A 738 0.62 23.95 12.34
C GLY A 738 1.83 23.54 13.19
N HIS A 739 2.18 22.24 13.19
CA HIS A 739 3.31 21.72 13.98
C HIS A 739 4.67 22.15 13.40
N LEU A 740 5.53 22.72 14.23
CA LEU A 740 6.96 22.94 13.98
C LEU A 740 7.75 22.06 14.97
N THR A 741 7.54 20.75 14.84
CA THR A 741 8.06 19.74 15.76
C THR A 741 9.18 18.94 15.10
N PRO A 742 10.45 19.09 15.54
CA PRO A 742 11.53 18.27 15.04
C PRO A 742 11.39 16.84 15.56
N ASN A 743 11.79 15.86 14.74
CA ASN A 743 11.96 14.50 15.22
C ASN A 743 13.24 14.44 16.07
N VAL A 744 13.15 13.95 17.30
CA VAL A 744 14.27 13.90 18.26
C VAL A 744 15.09 12.61 18.16
N PHE A 745 14.45 11.46 17.93
CA PHE A 745 15.13 10.16 17.80
C PHE A 745 14.33 9.11 17.03
N SER A 746 13.01 9.24 16.92
CA SER A 746 12.12 8.21 16.36
C SER A 746 12.56 7.74 14.97
N GLY A 747 12.73 6.43 14.80
CA GLY A 747 13.19 5.77 13.59
C GLY A 747 14.69 5.94 13.31
N PHE A 748 15.52 6.17 14.34
CA PHE A 748 16.97 6.32 14.16
C PHE A 748 17.61 5.01 13.66
N ALA A 749 17.28 3.88 14.29
CA ALA A 749 17.85 2.58 13.93
C ALA A 749 17.57 2.23 12.46
N LEU A 750 16.33 2.49 12.00
CA LEU A 750 15.97 2.31 10.59
C LEU A 750 16.77 3.22 9.66
N ARG A 751 16.92 4.51 9.98
CA ARG A 751 17.68 5.45 9.15
C ARG A 751 19.16 5.11 9.11
N GLU A 752 19.74 4.67 10.23
CA GLU A 752 21.11 4.18 10.28
C GLU A 752 21.29 2.95 9.39
N GLN A 753 20.35 2.00 9.45
CA GLN A 753 20.38 0.81 8.60
C GLN A 753 20.28 1.15 7.11
N LEU A 754 19.43 2.11 6.74
CA LEU A 754 19.17 2.47 5.34
C LEU A 754 20.25 3.37 4.73
N TYR A 755 20.75 4.35 5.50
CA TYR A 755 21.56 5.46 4.96
C TYR A 755 22.94 5.58 5.60
N GLY A 756 23.22 4.77 6.62
CA GLY A 756 24.41 4.85 7.44
C GLY A 756 24.31 5.91 8.53
N LYS A 757 25.08 5.70 9.60
CA LYS A 757 25.07 6.48 10.84
C LYS A 757 25.17 7.99 10.64
N GLU A 758 26.10 8.44 9.79
CA GLU A 758 26.31 9.88 9.57
C GLU A 758 25.13 10.54 8.86
N ASN A 759 24.57 9.91 7.84
CA ASN A 759 23.37 10.43 7.17
C ASN A 759 22.13 10.38 8.07
N ALA A 760 22.02 9.36 8.93
CA ALA A 760 20.97 9.31 9.94
C ALA A 760 21.08 10.53 10.87
N LYS A 761 22.25 10.78 11.48
CA LYS A 761 22.49 11.95 12.35
C LYS A 761 22.18 13.29 11.67
N LYS A 762 22.61 13.45 10.42
CA LYS A 762 22.32 14.66 9.64
C LYS A 762 20.81 14.90 9.46
N ALA A 763 20.00 13.86 9.36
CA ALA A 763 18.55 14.02 9.20
C ALA A 763 17.90 14.68 10.42
N TYR A 764 18.39 14.40 11.63
CA TYR A 764 17.94 15.04 12.88
C TYR A 764 18.53 16.45 13.01
N ALA A 765 19.83 16.60 12.77
CA ALA A 765 20.50 17.90 12.81
C ALA A 765 19.89 18.93 11.82
N LEU A 766 19.41 18.47 10.67
CA LEU A 766 18.66 19.30 9.73
C LEU A 766 17.36 19.82 10.34
N GLU A 767 16.60 18.97 11.03
CA GLU A 767 15.32 19.36 11.61
C GLU A 767 15.51 20.36 12.76
N ASP A 768 16.52 20.14 13.61
CA ASP A 768 16.92 21.11 14.66
C ASP A 768 17.31 22.46 14.04
N TYR A 769 18.17 22.44 13.02
CA TYR A 769 18.61 23.65 12.32
C TYR A 769 17.44 24.44 11.71
N VAL A 770 16.45 23.75 11.13
CA VAL A 770 15.26 24.40 10.56
C VAL A 770 14.43 25.08 11.64
N VAL A 771 14.17 24.38 12.74
CA VAL A 771 13.36 24.92 13.84
C VAL A 771 14.05 26.15 14.43
N GLU A 772 15.34 26.05 14.76
CA GLU A 772 16.14 27.17 15.26
C GLU A 772 16.11 28.36 14.29
N SER A 773 16.39 28.12 13.00
CA SER A 773 16.44 29.19 11.99
C SER A 773 15.09 29.90 11.82
N MET A 774 13.98 29.14 11.81
CA MET A 774 12.64 29.72 11.68
C MET A 774 12.24 30.52 12.92
N VAL A 775 12.53 30.00 14.11
CA VAL A 775 12.25 30.67 15.39
C VAL A 775 13.08 31.94 15.52
N ASP A 776 14.36 31.91 15.14
CA ASP A 776 15.25 33.08 15.12
C ASP A 776 14.74 34.18 14.17
N ILE A 777 14.25 33.81 12.99
CA ILE A 777 13.64 34.76 12.05
C ILE A 777 12.40 35.39 12.66
N ILE A 778 11.53 34.59 13.28
CA ILE A 778 10.31 35.07 13.93
C ILE A 778 10.63 36.05 15.06
N HIS A 779 11.58 35.71 15.94
CA HIS A 779 11.96 36.58 17.05
C HIS A 779 12.68 37.84 16.60
N SER A 780 13.62 37.74 15.66
CA SER A 780 14.39 38.89 15.16
C SER A 780 13.52 39.96 14.50
N HIS A 781 12.33 39.58 13.98
CA HIS A 781 11.38 40.50 13.36
C HIS A 781 10.15 40.80 14.24
N GLY A 782 10.09 40.25 15.46
CA GLY A 782 8.97 40.47 16.39
C GLY A 782 7.64 39.87 15.92
N TRP A 783 7.68 38.76 15.17
CA TRP A 783 6.49 38.13 14.58
C TRP A 783 5.83 37.07 15.46
N ALA A 784 6.33 36.81 16.67
CA ALA A 784 5.89 35.70 17.52
C ALA A 784 4.37 35.70 17.73
N ASP A 785 3.79 36.83 18.15
CA ASP A 785 2.33 36.95 18.33
C ASP A 785 1.57 36.90 17.01
N GLU A 786 2.12 37.50 15.94
CA GLU A 786 1.48 37.53 14.63
C GLU A 786 1.30 36.11 14.07
N VAL A 787 2.35 35.28 14.14
CA VAL A 787 2.34 33.91 13.64
C VAL A 787 1.86 32.90 14.67
N ASP A 788 1.39 33.34 15.84
CA ASP A 788 0.95 32.49 16.94
C ASP A 788 2.02 31.45 17.32
N LEU A 789 3.27 31.88 17.44
CA LEU A 789 4.38 31.02 17.83
C LEU A 789 4.16 30.56 19.27
N VAL A 790 4.10 29.25 19.47
CA VAL A 790 3.96 28.62 20.78
C VAL A 790 5.16 27.72 21.03
N HIS A 791 5.95 28.05 22.05
CA HIS A 791 6.98 27.16 22.60
C HIS A 791 6.33 26.25 23.63
N GLY A 792 5.60 25.27 23.12
CA GLY A 792 4.78 24.38 23.94
C GLY A 792 5.48 23.10 24.33
N GLY A 793 6.50 22.64 23.60
CA GLY A 793 6.90 21.24 23.68
C GLY A 793 5.93 20.32 22.95
N HIS A 794 6.25 19.04 22.90
CA HIS A 794 5.48 18.00 22.21
C HIS A 794 5.38 16.75 23.08
N VAL A 795 4.16 16.22 23.22
CA VAL A 795 3.86 15.03 24.01
C VAL A 795 3.40 13.91 23.08
N THR A 796 4.13 12.80 23.10
CA THR A 796 3.69 11.54 22.47
C THR A 796 2.97 10.69 23.50
N VAL A 797 1.76 10.25 23.20
CA VAL A 797 1.01 9.30 24.01
C VAL A 797 1.28 7.88 23.50
N PHE A 798 1.66 6.97 24.41
CA PHE A 798 1.83 5.56 24.10
C PHE A 798 0.58 4.77 24.53
N ASN A 799 -0.31 4.50 23.58
CA ASN A 799 -1.54 3.74 23.80
C ASN A 799 -1.29 2.22 23.81
N GLU A 800 -0.20 1.78 23.14
CA GLU A 800 0.23 0.38 23.17
C GLU A 800 1.59 0.24 23.86
N GLU A 801 1.77 -0.86 24.61
CA GLU A 801 3.07 -1.20 25.22
C GLU A 801 4.19 -1.33 24.17
N ALA A 802 3.83 -1.67 22.92
CA ALA A 802 4.78 -1.74 21.81
C ALA A 802 5.32 -0.36 21.41
N GLU A 803 4.51 0.70 21.43
CA GLU A 803 4.95 2.06 21.09
C GLU A 803 6.01 2.54 22.08
N GLU A 804 5.75 2.34 23.38
CA GLU A 804 6.69 2.72 24.43
C GLU A 804 8.02 1.96 24.31
N LYS A 805 7.95 0.64 24.09
CA LYS A 805 9.15 -0.21 23.96
C LYS A 805 9.99 0.17 22.75
N ILE A 806 9.36 0.42 21.60
CA ILE A 806 10.08 0.78 20.38
C ILE A 806 10.68 2.17 20.52
N ALA A 807 9.94 3.14 21.08
CA ALA A 807 10.48 4.47 21.35
C ALA A 807 11.69 4.43 22.31
N LEU A 808 11.65 3.62 23.37
CA LEU A 808 12.78 3.42 24.28
C LEU A 808 13.99 2.80 23.58
N ALA A 809 13.77 1.79 22.73
CA ALA A 809 14.84 1.15 21.96
C ALA A 809 15.49 2.13 20.97
N ASP A 810 14.68 2.84 20.18
CA ASP A 810 15.17 3.86 19.24
C ASP A 810 15.90 5.00 19.95
N TYR A 811 15.45 5.39 21.15
CA TYR A 811 16.14 6.39 21.97
C TYR A 811 17.54 5.94 22.38
N GLU A 812 17.69 4.71 22.87
CA GLU A 812 19.00 4.17 23.24
C GLU A 812 19.90 3.95 22.03
N ASP A 813 19.35 3.50 20.89
CA ASP A 813 20.08 3.37 19.63
C ASP A 813 20.54 4.73 19.11
N ALA A 814 19.69 5.75 19.15
CA ALA A 814 20.02 7.13 18.79
C ALA A 814 21.12 7.71 19.69
N LYS A 815 21.06 7.42 21.00
CA LYS A 815 22.07 7.82 21.97
C LYS A 815 23.42 7.15 21.69
N ALA A 816 23.44 5.84 21.44
CA ALA A 816 24.63 5.10 21.01
C ALA A 816 25.12 5.55 19.62
N GLY A 817 24.17 6.00 18.80
CA GLY A 817 24.35 6.69 17.54
C GLY A 817 25.07 8.04 17.64
N GLY A 818 25.15 8.61 18.85
CA GLY A 818 25.79 9.89 19.12
C GLY A 818 24.88 11.10 18.91
N LEU A 819 23.55 10.91 18.82
CA LEU A 819 22.59 12.01 18.95
C LEU A 819 22.62 12.56 20.38
N LYS A 820 22.40 13.87 20.49
CA LYS A 820 22.31 14.58 21.75
C LYS A 820 20.87 15.02 21.94
N PHE A 821 20.33 14.75 23.12
CA PHE A 821 18.96 15.13 23.44
C PHE A 821 18.98 16.31 24.40
N GLN A 822 18.16 17.31 24.09
CA GLN A 822 17.79 18.35 25.03
C GLN A 822 16.35 18.08 25.47
N ASP A 823 16.12 18.03 26.79
CA ASP A 823 14.78 18.00 27.40
C ASP A 823 13.83 16.88 26.95
N VAL A 824 14.35 15.70 26.59
CA VAL A 824 13.55 14.50 26.37
C VAL A 824 13.22 13.81 27.70
N LYS A 825 11.93 13.59 27.98
CA LYS A 825 11.46 12.98 29.24
C LYS A 825 10.43 11.89 28.96
N PHE A 826 10.76 10.65 29.30
CA PHE A 826 9.77 9.58 29.38
C PHE A 826 8.94 9.77 30.65
N LEU A 827 7.63 9.72 30.51
CA LEU A 827 6.66 9.94 31.56
C LEU A 827 5.87 8.65 31.76
N ASP A 828 5.89 8.13 32.98
CA ASP A 828 5.04 7.00 33.32
C ASP A 828 3.55 7.41 33.35
N ARG A 829 2.67 6.41 33.43
CA ARG A 829 1.21 6.62 33.48
C ARG A 829 0.79 7.57 34.60
N GLN A 830 1.43 7.51 35.76
CA GLN A 830 1.06 8.35 36.90
C GLN A 830 1.46 9.81 36.67
N ALA A 831 2.64 10.03 36.11
CA ALA A 831 3.12 11.35 35.72
C ALA A 831 2.27 11.97 34.60
N MET A 832 1.91 11.19 33.57
CA MET A 832 1.01 11.63 32.50
C MET A 832 -0.39 11.97 33.01
N LEU A 833 -0.95 11.14 33.91
CA LEU A 833 -2.26 11.40 34.50
C LEU A 833 -2.25 12.66 35.38
N GLN A 834 -1.18 12.87 36.16
CA GLN A 834 -1.03 14.05 37.02
C GLN A 834 -0.78 15.34 36.24
N ALA A 835 0.07 15.29 35.21
CA ALA A 835 0.42 16.46 34.41
C ALA A 835 -0.68 16.83 33.42
N TYR A 836 -1.35 15.83 32.82
CA TYR A 836 -2.16 16.05 31.62
C TYR A 836 -3.54 15.40 31.65
N GLY A 837 -3.87 14.61 32.68
CA GLY A 837 -5.16 13.91 32.74
C GLY A 837 -5.30 12.77 31.74
N VAL A 838 -4.20 12.28 31.14
CA VAL A 838 -4.18 11.16 30.19
C VAL A 838 -3.67 9.90 30.89
N ASN A 839 -4.43 8.81 30.82
CA ASN A 839 -4.14 7.56 31.52
C ASN A 839 -3.27 6.57 30.72
N SER A 840 -2.22 7.09 30.08
CA SER A 840 -1.25 6.32 29.27
C SER A 840 0.16 6.81 29.58
N PRO A 841 1.21 5.98 29.44
CA PRO A 841 2.59 6.48 29.44
C PRO A 841 2.81 7.40 28.23
N GLY A 842 3.89 8.18 28.27
CA GLY A 842 4.20 9.12 27.20
C GLY A 842 5.62 9.63 27.20
N LEU A 843 5.89 10.52 26.26
CA LEU A 843 7.19 11.12 26.03
C LEU A 843 7.02 12.61 25.77
N TYR A 844 7.70 13.44 26.55
CA TYR A 844 7.84 14.85 26.28
C TYR A 844 9.15 15.13 25.53
N SER A 845 9.11 16.03 24.56
CA SER A 845 10.27 16.62 23.88
C SER A 845 10.04 18.11 23.61
N ASP A 846 11.12 18.89 23.47
CA ASP A 846 11.00 20.30 23.15
C ASP A 846 10.50 20.54 21.70
N SER A 847 9.61 21.52 21.49
CA SER A 847 9.00 21.77 20.18
C SER A 847 8.19 23.06 20.10
N TYR A 848 7.89 23.49 18.86
CA TYR A 848 7.09 24.67 18.58
C TYR A 848 5.87 24.37 17.72
N ASN A 849 4.89 25.28 17.74
CA ASN A 849 3.77 25.34 16.82
C ASN A 849 3.58 26.77 16.33
N LEU A 850 3.02 26.94 15.14
CA LEU A 850 2.74 28.26 14.57
C LEU A 850 1.61 28.24 13.53
N TRP A 851 1.15 29.41 13.11
CA TRP A 851 0.27 29.61 11.94
C TRP A 851 1.11 29.61 10.65
N PRO A 852 1.08 28.54 9.82
CA PRO A 852 2.01 28.39 8.72
C PRO A 852 1.86 29.45 7.63
N LEU A 853 0.62 29.79 7.26
CA LEU A 853 0.34 30.81 6.25
C LEU A 853 0.91 32.19 6.63
N LYS A 854 0.75 32.62 7.89
CA LYS A 854 1.21 33.93 8.34
C LYS A 854 2.74 34.02 8.33
N PHE A 855 3.42 32.97 8.80
CA PHE A 855 4.88 32.88 8.69
C PHE A 855 5.33 33.03 7.23
N VAL A 856 4.76 32.24 6.31
CA VAL A 856 5.11 32.30 4.88
C VAL A 856 4.76 33.64 4.25
N SER A 857 3.65 34.27 4.65
CA SER A 857 3.28 35.61 4.20
C SER A 857 4.31 36.66 4.63
N ASN A 858 4.82 36.57 5.86
CA ASN A 858 5.82 37.50 6.38
C ASN A 858 7.18 37.32 5.72
N VAL A 859 7.61 36.07 5.50
CA VAL A 859 8.83 35.79 4.74
C VAL A 859 8.71 36.33 3.30
N TYR A 860 7.56 36.15 2.64
CA TYR A 860 7.33 36.73 1.30
C TYR A 860 7.40 38.26 1.31
N LYS A 861 6.73 38.93 2.27
CA LYS A 861 6.78 40.40 2.39
C LYS A 861 8.21 40.89 2.60
N LEU A 862 8.96 40.24 3.49
CA LEU A 862 10.36 40.54 3.75
C LEU A 862 11.19 40.43 2.47
N SER A 863 11.01 39.36 1.69
CA SER A 863 11.71 39.18 0.43
C SER A 863 11.32 40.21 -0.63
N SER A 864 10.02 40.44 -0.82
CA SER A 864 9.51 41.39 -1.82
C SER A 864 9.91 42.85 -1.56
N ALA A 865 10.31 43.18 -0.33
CA ALA A 865 10.78 44.51 0.05
C ALA A 865 12.28 44.75 -0.24
N ASN A 866 13.02 43.71 -0.65
CA ASN A 866 14.45 43.81 -0.94
C ASN A 866 14.69 44.63 -2.23
N PRO A 867 15.45 45.75 -2.19
CA PRO A 867 15.67 46.57 -3.37
C PRO A 867 16.60 45.93 -4.43
N ASP A 868 17.42 44.95 -4.05
CA ASP A 868 18.42 44.33 -4.94
C ASP A 868 17.84 43.18 -5.78
N VAL A 869 16.69 42.64 -5.38
CA VAL A 869 16.01 41.52 -6.04
C VAL A 869 14.54 41.86 -6.24
N LYS A 870 14.08 41.79 -7.49
CA LYS A 870 12.67 42.04 -7.82
C LYS A 870 11.91 40.74 -7.82
N VAL A 871 10.94 40.62 -6.93
CA VAL A 871 10.04 39.46 -6.84
C VAL A 871 8.64 39.85 -7.33
N LYS A 872 8.03 38.99 -8.16
CA LYS A 872 6.61 39.08 -8.54
C LYS A 872 5.90 37.76 -8.28
N LEU A 873 4.81 37.83 -7.53
CA LEU A 873 3.90 36.71 -7.30
C LEU A 873 2.72 36.77 -8.29
N HIS A 874 2.38 35.64 -8.89
CA HIS A 874 1.18 35.46 -9.68
C HIS A 874 0.40 34.24 -9.20
N THR A 875 -0.66 34.51 -8.44
CA THR A 875 -1.65 33.51 -8.01
C THR A 875 -2.65 33.22 -9.12
N LEU A 876 -3.43 32.14 -8.97
CA LEU A 876 -4.44 31.67 -9.93
C LEU A 876 -3.85 31.47 -11.34
N THR A 877 -2.58 31.09 -11.40
CA THR A 877 -1.77 31.02 -12.63
C THR A 877 -1.07 29.66 -12.71
N PRO A 878 -1.81 28.57 -13.00
CA PRO A 878 -1.24 27.24 -13.06
C PRO A 878 -0.24 27.11 -14.21
N VAL A 879 0.93 26.55 -13.91
CA VAL A 879 1.90 26.14 -14.94
C VAL A 879 1.41 24.85 -15.58
N ILE A 880 1.23 24.86 -16.91
CA ILE A 880 0.71 23.72 -17.65
C ILE A 880 1.79 22.92 -18.38
N SER A 881 2.92 23.56 -18.72
CA SER A 881 4.07 22.90 -19.36
C SER A 881 5.33 23.75 -19.26
N ILE A 882 6.48 23.07 -19.36
CA ILE A 882 7.80 23.70 -19.43
C ILE A 882 8.56 23.09 -20.61
N THR A 883 9.05 23.92 -21.52
CA THR A 883 9.75 23.48 -22.73
C THR A 883 11.04 24.28 -22.93
N PRO A 884 12.10 23.71 -23.53
CA PRO A 884 13.29 24.48 -23.87
C PRO A 884 12.95 25.56 -24.92
N SER A 885 13.60 26.71 -24.85
CA SER A 885 13.47 27.78 -25.86
C SER A 885 13.95 27.30 -27.24
N PRO A 886 13.34 27.72 -28.37
CA PRO A 886 13.75 27.34 -29.72
C PRO A 886 15.25 27.56 -30.01
N GLU A 887 15.86 28.58 -29.40
CA GLU A 887 17.29 28.90 -29.55
C GLU A 887 18.22 27.81 -28.96
N LEU A 888 17.72 26.98 -28.03
CA LEU A 888 18.49 25.85 -27.47
C LEU A 888 18.72 24.71 -28.46
N SER A 889 17.86 24.57 -29.47
CA SER A 889 17.97 23.49 -30.45
C SER A 889 19.18 23.62 -31.39
N THR A 890 19.83 24.79 -31.39
CA THR A 890 21.00 25.14 -32.21
C THR A 890 22.24 25.55 -31.41
N ALA A 891 22.16 25.61 -30.07
CA ALA A 891 23.25 26.09 -29.23
C ALA A 891 24.30 24.99 -28.94
N PRO A 892 25.61 25.30 -28.95
CA PRO A 892 26.65 24.36 -28.55
C PRO A 892 26.52 23.96 -27.07
N SER A 893 26.92 22.72 -26.76
CA SER A 893 26.89 22.17 -25.40
C SER A 893 27.67 23.05 -24.42
N GLY A 894 26.99 23.74 -23.51
CA GLY A 894 27.61 24.57 -22.47
C GLY A 894 27.03 25.98 -22.25
N GLN A 895 26.04 26.43 -23.02
CA GLN A 895 25.30 27.66 -22.73
C GLN A 895 24.11 27.42 -21.79
N ASP A 896 23.76 28.42 -20.96
CA ASP A 896 22.62 28.36 -20.05
C ASP A 896 21.30 28.13 -20.81
N ALA A 897 20.57 27.09 -20.41
CA ALA A 897 19.29 26.74 -21.02
C ALA A 897 18.22 27.79 -20.67
N ASN A 898 17.64 28.45 -21.67
CA ASN A 898 16.42 29.22 -21.50
C ASN A 898 15.19 28.28 -21.58
N TRP A 899 14.30 28.37 -20.61
CA TRP A 899 13.08 27.60 -20.48
C TRP A 899 11.86 28.49 -20.70
N ILE A 900 10.89 27.99 -21.45
CA ILE A 900 9.58 28.61 -21.64
C ILE A 900 8.59 27.92 -20.70
N VAL A 901 8.09 28.67 -19.73
CA VAL A 901 7.07 28.23 -18.76
C VAL A 901 5.72 28.72 -19.26
N THR A 902 4.84 27.78 -19.61
CA THR A 902 3.53 28.07 -20.21
C THR A 902 2.44 28.06 -19.15
N THR A 903 1.53 29.04 -19.21
CA THR A 903 0.34 29.17 -18.35
C THR A 903 -0.87 29.56 -19.20
N PRO A 904 -2.11 29.44 -18.69
CA PRO A 904 -3.30 29.96 -19.38
C PRO A 904 -3.28 31.47 -19.63
N ARG A 905 -2.46 32.22 -18.87
CA ARG A 905 -2.32 33.69 -18.99
C ARG A 905 -1.22 34.12 -19.95
N GLY A 906 -0.56 33.17 -20.60
CA GLY A 906 0.60 33.41 -21.46
C GLY A 906 1.82 32.62 -21.00
N SER A 907 2.94 32.83 -21.68
CA SER A 907 4.21 32.17 -21.39
C SER A 907 5.24 33.17 -20.87
N LEU A 908 6.14 32.72 -20.01
CA LEU A 908 7.33 33.47 -19.60
C LEU A 908 8.59 32.68 -19.98
N SER A 909 9.65 33.39 -20.35
CA SER A 909 10.98 32.82 -20.55
C SER A 909 11.82 33.02 -19.30
N CYS A 910 12.49 31.97 -18.82
CA CYS A 910 13.38 32.04 -17.67
C CYS A 910 14.60 31.13 -17.80
N LYS A 911 15.69 31.46 -17.09
CA LYS A 911 16.93 30.66 -17.09
C LYS A 911 16.88 29.48 -16.12
N THR A 912 16.27 29.69 -14.95
CA THR A 912 16.18 28.69 -13.89
C THR A 912 14.72 28.43 -13.52
N VAL A 913 14.36 27.17 -13.33
CA VAL A 913 13.04 26.74 -12.84
C VAL A 913 13.19 25.99 -11.53
N ILE A 914 12.35 26.32 -10.54
CA ILE A 914 12.32 25.63 -9.25
C ILE A 914 10.95 25.02 -9.04
N HIS A 915 10.91 23.70 -8.88
CA HIS A 915 9.72 22.92 -8.60
C HIS A 915 9.54 22.76 -7.09
N ALA A 916 8.69 23.61 -6.50
CA ALA A 916 8.36 23.63 -5.09
C ALA A 916 6.89 23.20 -4.84
N THR A 917 6.41 22.25 -5.64
CA THR A 917 4.99 21.84 -5.71
C THR A 917 4.66 20.58 -4.90
N ASN A 918 5.62 20.06 -4.11
CA ASN A 918 5.46 18.89 -3.24
C ASN A 918 4.79 17.69 -3.96
N ALA A 919 3.58 17.29 -3.56
CA ALA A 919 2.83 16.17 -4.12
C ALA A 919 2.55 16.31 -5.62
N TYR A 920 2.43 17.54 -6.11
CA TYR A 920 2.07 17.87 -7.49
C TYR A 920 3.29 17.86 -8.43
N ALA A 921 4.51 17.61 -7.93
CA ALA A 921 5.74 17.70 -8.70
C ALA A 921 5.74 16.82 -9.96
N SER A 922 5.15 15.61 -9.88
CA SER A 922 5.13 14.67 -11.01
C SER A 922 4.23 15.09 -12.18
N TYR A 923 3.41 16.15 -12.01
CA TYR A 923 2.64 16.74 -13.12
C TYR A 923 3.57 17.40 -14.15
N LEU A 924 4.55 18.18 -13.68
CA LEU A 924 5.55 18.84 -14.55
C LEU A 924 6.82 18.00 -14.73
N LEU A 925 7.08 17.06 -13.82
CA LEU A 925 8.24 16.17 -13.84
C LEU A 925 7.83 14.70 -13.79
N PRO A 926 7.34 14.13 -14.91
CA PRO A 926 6.84 12.74 -14.96
C PRO A 926 7.83 11.66 -14.51
N GLN A 927 9.14 11.95 -14.46
CA GLN A 927 10.14 11.03 -13.91
C GLN A 927 9.98 10.77 -12.39
N PHE A 928 9.30 11.66 -11.65
CA PHE A 928 9.02 11.48 -10.23
C PHE A 928 7.67 10.80 -9.95
N GLN A 929 7.00 10.31 -10.98
CA GLN A 929 5.67 9.71 -10.92
C GLN A 929 5.56 8.50 -9.98
N ASP A 930 6.57 7.64 -9.97
CA ASP A 930 6.68 6.48 -9.08
C ASP A 930 7.48 6.77 -7.79
N HIS A 931 7.95 8.02 -7.63
CA HIS A 931 8.82 8.44 -6.53
C HIS A 931 8.12 9.33 -5.51
N ILE A 932 7.18 10.18 -5.95
CA ILE A 932 6.37 11.06 -5.11
C ILE A 932 4.90 10.67 -5.30
N ILE A 933 4.33 10.07 -4.27
CA ILE A 933 2.96 9.57 -4.24
C ILE A 933 2.11 10.60 -3.51
N PRO A 934 1.12 11.19 -4.19
CA PRO A 934 0.20 12.11 -3.55
C PRO A 934 -0.71 11.38 -2.57
N THR A 935 -0.87 11.93 -1.37
CA THR A 935 -1.64 11.31 -0.30
C THR A 935 -2.46 12.38 0.41
N ARG A 936 -3.77 12.19 0.54
CA ARG A 936 -4.62 13.15 1.25
C ARG A 936 -4.54 12.92 2.75
N GLY A 937 -4.41 14.03 3.48
CA GLY A 937 -4.62 14.12 4.92
C GLY A 937 -5.81 15.00 5.22
N GLN A 938 -6.30 14.94 6.46
CA GLN A 938 -7.47 15.68 6.92
C GLN A 938 -7.21 16.31 8.29
N MET A 939 -7.86 17.44 8.51
CA MET A 939 -7.79 18.26 9.72
C MET A 939 -9.21 18.60 10.17
N PHE A 940 -9.37 18.73 11.47
CA PHE A 940 -10.62 18.90 12.21
C PHE A 940 -10.38 19.94 13.31
N ALA A 941 -10.89 21.15 13.13
CA ALA A 941 -10.80 22.21 14.13
C ALA A 941 -12.00 22.16 15.07
N VAL A 942 -11.78 21.99 16.37
CA VAL A 942 -12.84 21.83 17.37
C VAL A 942 -12.56 22.63 18.63
N ARG A 943 -13.58 23.29 19.18
CA ARG A 943 -13.47 24.00 20.47
C ARG A 943 -13.53 23.01 21.62
N ALA A 944 -12.54 23.09 22.49
CA ALA A 944 -12.58 22.44 23.79
C ALA A 944 -13.66 23.07 24.68
N ASN A 945 -13.99 22.39 25.78
CA ASN A 945 -14.79 22.89 26.89
C ASN A 945 -13.91 22.97 28.16
N ALA A 946 -12.72 23.54 27.98
CA ALA A 946 -11.69 23.67 29.00
C ALA A 946 -10.89 24.94 28.75
N SER A 947 -10.25 25.49 29.78
CA SER A 947 -9.33 26.62 29.61
C SER A 947 -8.02 26.19 28.97
N LEU A 948 -7.31 27.16 28.36
CA LEU A 948 -5.99 26.92 27.78
C LEU A 948 -4.98 26.47 28.84
N ASP A 949 -5.10 26.98 30.07
CA ASP A 949 -4.28 26.53 31.21
C ASP A 949 -4.54 25.06 31.55
N ARG A 950 -5.76 24.55 31.33
CA ARG A 950 -6.09 23.13 31.58
C ARG A 950 -5.68 22.22 30.43
N LEU A 951 -5.69 22.73 29.20
CA LEU A 951 -5.26 21.97 28.01
C LEU A 951 -3.74 21.95 27.86
N GLU A 952 -3.05 22.83 28.58
CA GLU A 952 -1.67 23.22 28.34
C GLU A 952 -1.48 23.75 26.90
N ARG A 953 -0.25 24.11 26.54
CA ARG A 953 0.09 24.61 25.19
C ARG A 953 0.94 23.63 24.37
N HIS A 954 1.00 22.38 24.82
CA HIS A 954 1.75 21.32 24.17
C HIS A 954 1.15 20.97 22.79
N ALA A 955 2.03 20.60 21.86
CA ALA A 955 1.63 19.76 20.75
C ALA A 955 1.55 18.30 21.20
N TRP A 956 0.76 17.52 20.49
CA TRP A 956 0.48 16.15 20.85
C TRP A 956 0.50 15.24 19.63
N GLN A 957 0.84 13.97 19.87
CA GLN A 957 0.56 12.88 18.94
C GLN A 957 0.20 11.59 19.70
N ALA A 958 -0.56 10.72 19.04
CA ALA A 958 -0.91 9.39 19.55
C ALA A 958 -1.04 8.39 18.39
N ASN A 959 -1.25 7.11 18.72
CA ASN A 959 -1.54 6.02 17.78
C ASN A 959 -0.53 5.99 16.62
N TRP A 960 0.75 5.80 16.94
CA TRP A 960 1.83 5.73 15.95
C TRP A 960 2.00 7.02 15.12
N GLY A 961 1.49 8.15 15.60
CA GLY A 961 1.48 9.44 14.91
C GLY A 961 0.34 9.60 13.90
N TYR A 962 -0.66 8.70 13.92
CA TYR A 962 -1.85 8.84 13.08
C TYR A 962 -2.75 9.97 13.54
N GLU A 963 -2.79 10.30 14.83
CA GLU A 963 -3.47 11.51 15.33
C GLU A 963 -2.47 12.47 15.94
N TYR A 964 -2.65 13.75 15.66
CA TYR A 964 -1.84 14.84 16.20
C TYR A 964 -2.71 16.07 16.43
N TRP A 965 -2.45 16.79 17.51
CA TRP A 965 -3.21 17.99 17.83
C TRP A 965 -2.45 19.01 18.65
N PHE A 966 -2.91 20.25 18.65
CA PHE A 966 -2.47 21.25 19.62
C PHE A 966 -3.56 22.30 19.85
N PRO A 967 -3.66 22.88 21.06
CA PRO A 967 -4.54 24.00 21.33
C PRO A 967 -3.91 25.31 20.87
N ARG A 968 -4.70 26.15 20.20
CA ARG A 968 -4.27 27.47 19.71
C ARG A 968 -4.13 28.47 20.87
N PRO A 969 -3.20 29.44 20.76
CA PRO A 969 -2.93 30.41 21.83
C PRO A 969 -3.94 31.57 21.91
N GLU A 970 -5.18 31.39 21.42
CA GLU A 970 -6.18 32.47 21.34
C GLU A 970 -6.51 33.05 22.72
N GLU A 971 -6.30 34.36 22.91
CA GLU A 971 -6.68 35.07 24.13
C GLU A 971 -8.18 35.42 24.11
N ALA A 972 -8.81 35.43 25.29
CA ALA A 972 -10.13 36.03 25.45
C ALA A 972 -10.08 37.49 24.96
N GLY A 973 -11.03 37.89 24.11
CA GLY A 973 -11.04 39.22 23.48
C GLY A 973 -10.87 40.33 24.51
N LYS A 974 -10.02 41.33 24.19
CA LYS A 974 -9.77 42.51 25.03
C LYS A 974 -10.98 43.45 25.18
N ASP A 975 -12.09 43.16 24.49
CA ASP A 975 -13.31 43.94 24.48
C ASP A 975 -14.47 43.06 24.97
N ASP A 976 -14.74 43.01 26.29
CA ASP A 976 -15.98 42.55 26.98
C ASP A 976 -16.89 41.47 26.32
N GLU A 977 -16.36 40.59 25.47
CA GLU A 977 -17.09 39.53 24.78
C GLU A 977 -16.90 38.21 25.51
N GLU A 978 -18.02 37.46 25.57
CA GLU A 978 -18.19 36.12 26.11
C GLU A 978 -16.93 35.24 25.95
N TYR A 979 -16.47 34.63 27.05
CA TYR A 979 -15.32 33.73 27.06
C TYR A 979 -15.45 32.67 25.95
N LYS A 980 -14.55 32.71 24.96
CA LYS A 980 -14.45 31.68 23.92
C LYS A 980 -13.44 30.61 24.35
N PRO A 981 -13.86 29.35 24.54
CA PRO A 981 -12.92 28.26 24.83
C PRO A 981 -11.86 28.11 23.73
N PRO A 982 -10.67 27.55 23.99
CA PRO A 982 -9.61 27.42 22.99
C PRO A 982 -10.01 26.53 21.81
N LEU A 983 -9.56 26.91 20.62
CA LEU A 983 -9.67 26.11 19.41
C LEU A 983 -8.53 25.09 19.33
N VAL A 984 -8.84 23.82 19.17
CA VAL A 984 -7.88 22.74 19.01
C VAL A 984 -7.81 22.34 17.55
N MET A 985 -6.59 22.32 17.01
CA MET A 985 -6.31 21.83 15.66
C MET A 985 -5.98 20.35 15.76
N LEU A 986 -6.88 19.47 15.34
CA LEU A 986 -6.69 18.03 15.35
C LEU A 986 -6.56 17.53 13.92
N GLY A 987 -5.52 16.76 13.60
CA GLY A 987 -5.35 16.13 12.30
C GLY A 987 -5.03 14.66 12.45
N GLY A 988 -5.17 13.91 11.35
CA GLY A 988 -4.85 12.50 11.38
C GLY A 988 -5.86 11.54 10.77
N GLY A 989 -6.02 10.38 11.40
CA GLY A 989 -7.06 9.36 11.12
C GLY A 989 -6.92 8.68 9.76
N ARG A 990 -5.79 8.83 9.06
CA ARG A 990 -5.62 8.32 7.69
C ARG A 990 -5.59 6.79 7.62
N ASP A 991 -5.22 6.13 8.70
CA ASP A 991 -5.34 4.69 8.89
C ASP A 991 -6.79 4.19 8.74
N THR A 992 -7.79 5.04 9.01
CA THR A 992 -9.22 4.70 8.87
C THR A 992 -9.83 5.10 7.53
N ALA A 993 -9.05 5.73 6.64
CA ALA A 993 -9.52 6.22 5.33
C ALA A 993 -10.02 5.12 4.37
N GLY A 994 -9.81 3.85 4.71
CA GLY A 994 -10.19 2.68 3.92
C GLY A 994 -9.07 2.18 2.99
N LEU A 995 -9.43 1.32 2.03
CA LEU A 995 -8.49 0.69 1.11
C LEU A 995 -7.67 1.74 0.33
N GLY A 996 -6.36 1.72 0.53
CA GLY A 996 -5.42 2.63 -0.11
C GLY A 996 -4.99 3.82 0.75
N LEU A 997 -5.55 4.00 1.96
CA LEU A 997 -5.13 5.01 2.94
C LEU A 997 -5.04 6.43 2.35
N ASP A 998 -5.99 6.76 1.47
CA ASP A 998 -6.03 8.02 0.71
C ASP A 998 -4.74 8.32 -0.10
N GLN A 999 -3.98 7.29 -0.49
CA GLN A 999 -2.87 7.41 -1.43
C GLN A 999 -3.36 7.53 -2.88
N TYR A 1000 -2.53 8.14 -3.72
CA TYR A 1000 -2.79 8.45 -5.14
C TYR A 1000 -4.02 9.33 -5.37
N THR A 1001 -4.36 10.18 -4.39
CA THR A 1001 -5.45 11.14 -4.51
C THR A 1001 -4.92 12.57 -4.53
N MET A 1002 -5.47 13.37 -5.46
CA MET A 1002 -5.23 14.81 -5.59
C MET A 1002 -6.47 15.63 -5.23
N ASP A 1003 -7.58 14.94 -4.94
CA ASP A 1003 -8.87 15.59 -4.73
C ASP A 1003 -8.99 16.04 -3.27
N ASP A 1004 -8.62 17.30 -3.04
CA ASP A 1004 -8.83 18.03 -1.79
C ASP A 1004 -10.12 18.86 -1.80
N SER A 1005 -11.09 18.55 -2.66
CA SER A 1005 -12.43 19.19 -2.66
C SER A 1005 -13.44 18.50 -1.74
N VAL A 1006 -13.11 17.29 -1.27
CA VAL A 1006 -13.99 16.46 -0.45
C VAL A 1006 -13.29 15.99 0.82
N LEU A 1007 -14.10 15.71 1.84
CA LEU A 1007 -13.70 15.07 3.09
C LEU A 1007 -13.83 13.54 2.94
N ASN A 1008 -13.03 12.78 3.68
CA ASN A 1008 -13.24 11.35 3.88
C ASN A 1008 -14.07 11.13 5.14
N GLU A 1009 -15.30 10.65 5.00
CA GLU A 1009 -16.26 10.51 6.12
C GLU A 1009 -15.76 9.60 7.25
N ARG A 1010 -14.92 8.60 6.94
CA ARG A 1010 -14.35 7.71 7.96
C ARG A 1010 -13.33 8.43 8.82
N VAL A 1011 -12.44 9.18 8.15
CA VAL A 1011 -11.45 10.02 8.80
C VAL A 1011 -12.15 11.09 9.63
N SER A 1012 -13.23 11.70 9.12
CA SER A 1012 -14.06 12.65 9.87
C SER A 1012 -14.61 12.01 11.14
N GLY A 1013 -15.15 10.79 11.05
CA GLY A 1013 -15.64 10.03 12.20
C GLY A 1013 -14.55 9.72 13.23
N THR A 1014 -13.36 9.35 12.78
CA THR A 1014 -12.20 9.09 13.67
C THR A 1014 -11.79 10.35 14.42
N LEU A 1015 -11.55 11.46 13.71
CA LEU A 1015 -11.11 12.71 14.33
C LEU A 1015 -12.17 13.28 15.28
N LYS A 1016 -13.45 13.20 14.90
CA LYS A 1016 -14.57 13.64 15.73
C LYS A 1016 -14.64 12.94 17.09
N ASN A 1017 -14.30 11.65 17.15
CA ASN A 1017 -14.41 10.85 18.37
C ASN A 1017 -13.10 10.73 19.15
N PHE A 1018 -11.96 11.09 18.57
CA PHE A 1018 -10.64 10.85 19.15
C PHE A 1018 -10.43 11.58 20.50
N LEU A 1019 -10.57 12.91 20.54
CA LEU A 1019 -10.32 13.68 21.77
C LEU A 1019 -11.32 13.37 22.91
N PRO A 1020 -12.64 13.22 22.67
CA PRO A 1020 -13.56 12.74 23.70
C PRO A 1020 -13.16 11.39 24.30
N ASN A 1021 -12.70 10.44 23.46
CA ASN A 1021 -12.25 9.12 23.89
C ASN A 1021 -10.92 9.16 24.66
N LEU A 1022 -10.03 10.09 24.33
CA LEU A 1022 -8.75 10.28 25.03
C LEU A 1022 -8.95 10.88 26.44
N TYR A 1023 -10.00 11.70 26.62
CA TYR A 1023 -10.33 12.38 27.88
C TYR A 1023 -11.71 11.98 28.43
N PRO A 1024 -11.98 10.68 28.66
CA PRO A 1024 -13.32 10.19 28.96
C PRO A 1024 -13.81 10.72 30.32
N GLY A 1025 -15.04 11.22 30.35
CA GLY A 1025 -15.68 11.72 31.58
C GLY A 1025 -15.10 13.02 32.15
N THR A 1026 -14.13 13.65 31.49
CA THR A 1026 -13.50 14.90 31.97
C THR A 1026 -14.31 16.16 31.66
N GLY A 1027 -15.25 16.06 30.72
CA GLY A 1027 -16.01 17.17 30.14
C GLY A 1027 -15.20 18.14 29.29
N MET A 1028 -13.92 17.85 29.01
CA MET A 1028 -13.03 18.74 28.25
C MET A 1028 -13.35 18.80 26.75
N PHE A 1029 -13.92 17.72 26.21
CA PHE A 1029 -14.37 17.64 24.83
C PHE A 1029 -15.77 17.02 24.82
N GLU A 1030 -16.66 17.62 24.05
CA GLU A 1030 -18.05 17.16 23.92
C GLU A 1030 -18.12 16.02 22.91
N GLU A 1031 -18.74 14.91 23.31
CA GLU A 1031 -18.98 13.78 22.41
C GLU A 1031 -19.90 14.17 21.25
N GLY A 1032 -19.54 13.77 20.04
CA GLY A 1032 -20.39 14.02 18.87
C GLY A 1032 -20.41 15.48 18.38
N LYS A 1033 -19.58 16.36 18.94
CA LYS A 1033 -19.45 17.76 18.47
C LYS A 1033 -18.85 17.82 17.07
N ASP A 1034 -19.48 18.57 16.19
CA ASP A 1034 -18.97 18.82 14.84
C ASP A 1034 -17.80 19.82 14.87
N ALA A 1035 -16.93 19.74 13.86
CA ALA A 1035 -15.85 20.69 13.69
C ALA A 1035 -16.40 22.10 13.40
N GLU A 1036 -15.72 23.13 13.91
CA GLU A 1036 -15.93 24.50 13.42
C GLU A 1036 -15.47 24.63 11.98
N MET A 1037 -14.40 23.91 11.62
CA MET A 1037 -13.92 23.79 10.25
C MET A 1037 -13.20 22.47 10.06
N GLU A 1038 -13.41 21.85 8.90
CA GLU A 1038 -12.78 20.60 8.52
C GLU A 1038 -12.24 20.72 7.10
N TRP A 1039 -11.02 20.23 6.87
CA TRP A 1039 -10.39 20.36 5.56
C TRP A 1039 -9.44 19.24 5.23
N THR A 1040 -9.23 19.03 3.94
CA THR A 1040 -8.23 18.11 3.41
C THR A 1040 -7.07 18.84 2.76
N GLY A 1041 -5.92 18.17 2.68
CA GLY A 1041 -4.72 18.65 2.00
C GLY A 1041 -3.90 17.50 1.43
N ILE A 1042 -3.17 17.75 0.34
CA ILE A 1042 -2.41 16.71 -0.37
C ILE A 1042 -0.92 16.78 -0.01
N MET A 1043 -0.40 15.69 0.54
CA MET A 1043 0.99 15.47 0.92
C MET A 1043 1.72 14.66 -0.16
N GLY A 1044 3.03 14.86 -0.33
CA GLY A 1044 3.86 14.05 -1.22
C GLY A 1044 4.66 13.04 -0.43
N PHE A 1045 4.31 11.75 -0.50
CA PHE A 1045 5.02 10.65 0.16
C PHE A 1045 6.07 10.06 -0.78
N THR A 1046 7.28 9.87 -0.29
CA THR A 1046 8.34 9.19 -1.05
C THR A 1046 8.51 7.76 -0.59
N LYS A 1047 9.01 6.91 -1.50
CA LYS A 1047 9.17 5.48 -1.23
C LYS A 1047 10.12 5.17 -0.06
N ASN A 1048 11.10 6.05 0.13
CA ASN A 1048 12.18 5.92 1.08
C ASN A 1048 12.02 6.88 2.29
N SER A 1049 10.87 7.55 2.40
CA SER A 1049 10.57 8.50 3.48
C SER A 1049 11.53 9.69 3.58
N ALA A 1050 12.29 9.98 2.51
CA ALA A 1050 13.22 11.10 2.41
C ALA A 1050 12.73 12.12 1.36
N PRO A 1051 12.88 13.44 1.61
CA PRO A 1051 12.65 14.46 0.58
C PRO A 1051 13.57 14.29 -0.63
N ILE A 1052 13.16 14.84 -1.76
CA ILE A 1052 13.95 14.89 -3.00
C ILE A 1052 14.37 16.34 -3.23
N VAL A 1053 15.67 16.60 -3.21
CA VAL A 1053 16.26 17.94 -3.21
C VAL A 1053 17.39 18.06 -4.24
N GLY A 1054 17.40 19.12 -5.05
CA GLY A 1054 18.53 19.48 -5.91
C GLY A 1054 18.20 19.49 -7.41
N PRO A 1055 19.21 19.39 -8.30
CA PRO A 1055 19.03 19.51 -9.75
C PRO A 1055 18.23 18.34 -10.34
N VAL A 1056 17.39 18.62 -11.32
CA VAL A 1056 16.61 17.59 -12.01
C VAL A 1056 17.44 16.94 -13.11
N GLU A 1057 17.63 15.62 -13.04
CA GLU A 1057 18.39 14.87 -14.03
C GLU A 1057 17.82 15.06 -15.45
N GLY A 1058 18.69 15.35 -16.41
CA GLY A 1058 18.33 15.57 -17.81
C GLY A 1058 17.69 16.93 -18.12
N LEU A 1059 17.46 17.80 -17.13
CA LEU A 1059 16.85 19.13 -17.30
C LEU A 1059 17.75 20.25 -16.73
N PRO A 1060 18.76 20.71 -17.47
CA PRO A 1060 19.73 21.70 -16.98
C PRO A 1060 19.07 23.00 -16.54
N GLY A 1061 19.37 23.46 -15.32
CA GLY A 1061 18.77 24.67 -14.76
C GLY A 1061 17.38 24.48 -14.16
N GLN A 1062 16.87 23.25 -14.09
CA GLN A 1062 15.69 22.93 -13.28
C GLN A 1062 16.10 22.27 -11.96
N TYR A 1063 15.45 22.67 -10.88
CA TYR A 1063 15.69 22.18 -9.51
C TYR A 1063 14.38 21.76 -8.86
N ILE A 1064 14.44 20.82 -7.91
CA ILE A 1064 13.28 20.32 -7.16
C ILE A 1064 13.56 20.33 -5.65
N ALA A 1065 12.52 20.64 -4.87
CA ALA A 1065 12.45 20.35 -3.45
C ALA A 1065 11.00 19.90 -3.13
N ALA A 1066 10.80 18.59 -2.99
CA ALA A 1066 9.47 18.00 -2.89
C ALA A 1066 9.48 16.64 -2.16
N GLY A 1067 8.31 16.07 -1.87
CA GLY A 1067 8.20 14.70 -1.36
C GLY A 1067 8.49 14.59 0.15
N PHE A 1068 7.98 15.52 0.96
CA PHE A 1068 8.36 15.61 2.38
C PHE A 1068 7.71 14.56 3.30
N THR A 1069 6.93 13.62 2.78
CA THR A 1069 6.38 12.44 3.49
C THR A 1069 5.69 12.77 4.81
N GLY A 1070 4.75 13.71 4.75
CA GLY A 1070 3.94 14.11 5.92
C GLY A 1070 4.68 14.94 6.99
N HIS A 1071 6.00 15.15 6.85
CA HIS A 1071 6.84 15.82 7.86
C HIS A 1071 7.61 17.00 7.27
N GLY A 1072 6.87 17.93 6.66
CA GLY A 1072 7.45 19.02 5.86
C GLY A 1072 7.96 20.21 6.67
N MET A 1073 7.22 20.67 7.68
CA MET A 1073 7.52 21.90 8.41
C MET A 1073 8.97 21.97 8.94
N PRO A 1074 9.54 20.92 9.57
CA PRO A 1074 10.93 20.95 10.05
C PRO A 1074 11.96 20.60 8.96
N ARG A 1075 11.58 20.47 7.68
CA ARG A 1075 12.50 20.07 6.60
C ARG A 1075 12.56 21.05 5.44
N THR A 1076 11.45 21.72 5.14
CA THR A 1076 11.28 22.49 3.91
C THR A 1076 12.18 23.71 3.81
N PHE A 1077 12.47 24.36 4.94
CA PHE A 1077 13.28 25.59 4.98
C PHE A 1077 14.73 25.30 4.55
N ALA A 1078 15.37 24.32 5.18
CA ALA A 1078 16.73 23.90 4.85
C ALA A 1078 16.83 23.23 3.46
N ALA A 1079 15.81 22.47 3.04
CA ALA A 1079 15.76 21.94 1.67
C ALA A 1079 15.74 23.07 0.62
N ALA A 1080 15.00 24.14 0.90
CA ALA A 1080 14.96 25.34 0.07
C ALA A 1080 16.30 26.10 0.07
N GLU A 1081 16.98 26.19 1.21
CA GLU A 1081 18.33 26.76 1.32
C GLU A 1081 19.35 25.99 0.49
N ALA A 1082 19.32 24.66 0.54
CA ALA A 1082 20.23 23.83 -0.25
C ALA A 1082 20.05 24.08 -1.75
N VAL A 1083 18.81 24.13 -2.24
CA VAL A 1083 18.50 24.45 -3.64
C VAL A 1083 18.95 25.87 -3.99
N ALA A 1084 18.68 26.86 -3.15
CA ALA A 1084 19.11 28.23 -3.36
C ALA A 1084 20.65 28.32 -3.46
N GLY A 1085 21.37 27.67 -2.55
CA GLY A 1085 22.83 27.61 -2.56
C GLY A 1085 23.40 26.99 -3.84
N MET A 1086 22.80 25.90 -4.34
CA MET A 1086 23.21 25.28 -5.61
C MET A 1086 23.00 26.22 -6.79
N ILE A 1087 21.87 26.96 -6.81
CA ILE A 1087 21.55 27.94 -7.86
C ILE A 1087 22.53 29.11 -7.81
N VAL A 1088 22.80 29.67 -6.63
CA VAL A 1088 23.75 30.79 -6.49
C VAL A 1088 25.16 30.38 -6.88
N ALA A 1089 25.61 29.18 -6.48
CA ALA A 1089 26.90 28.66 -6.89
C ALA A 1089 27.02 28.59 -8.41
N LYS A 1090 25.98 28.07 -9.08
CA LYS A 1090 25.89 28.06 -10.55
C LYS A 1090 25.92 29.47 -11.14
N LEU A 1091 25.10 30.39 -10.64
CA LEU A 1091 25.00 31.78 -11.14
C LEU A 1091 26.30 32.58 -10.95
N THR A 1092 27.08 32.27 -9.92
CA THR A 1092 28.34 32.96 -9.59
C THR A 1092 29.57 32.26 -10.17
N GLY A 1093 29.40 31.06 -10.75
CA GLY A 1093 30.51 30.23 -11.22
C GLY A 1093 31.39 29.66 -10.10
N THR A 1094 30.84 29.49 -8.90
CA THR A 1094 31.52 28.91 -7.74
C THR A 1094 31.09 27.46 -7.51
N GLU A 1095 31.89 26.70 -6.76
CA GLU A 1095 31.56 25.33 -6.39
C GLU A 1095 30.61 25.34 -5.18
N TRP A 1096 29.47 24.65 -5.28
CA TRP A 1096 28.58 24.47 -4.14
C TRP A 1096 29.14 23.41 -3.19
N LYS A 1097 29.22 23.74 -1.90
CA LYS A 1097 29.56 22.80 -0.85
C LYS A 1097 28.32 22.46 -0.04
N ALA A 1098 28.04 21.16 0.10
CA ALA A 1098 26.94 20.69 0.93
C ALA A 1098 27.15 21.14 2.39
N PRO A 1099 26.15 21.78 3.03
CA PRO A 1099 26.19 22.08 4.45
C PRO A 1099 26.33 20.81 5.30
N GLU A 1100 26.94 20.92 6.48
CA GLU A 1100 27.17 19.77 7.36
C GLU A 1100 25.87 19.09 7.80
N TRP A 1101 24.79 19.86 7.96
CA TRP A 1101 23.47 19.37 8.34
C TRP A 1101 22.72 18.66 7.19
N LEU A 1102 23.15 18.75 5.93
CA LEU A 1102 22.39 18.21 4.80
C LEU A 1102 22.64 16.71 4.58
N PRO A 1103 21.62 15.84 4.71
CA PRO A 1103 21.77 14.42 4.43
C PRO A 1103 22.00 14.17 2.94
N GLU A 1104 22.97 13.34 2.59
CA GLU A 1104 23.31 13.05 1.19
C GLU A 1104 22.19 12.30 0.48
N HIS A 1105 21.46 11.47 1.23
CA HIS A 1105 20.31 10.72 0.72
C HIS A 1105 19.07 11.59 0.46
N TYR A 1106 19.10 12.91 0.71
CA TYR A 1106 18.05 13.82 0.24
C TYR A 1106 18.34 14.33 -1.17
N LEU A 1107 19.58 14.20 -1.64
CA LEU A 1107 20.01 14.76 -2.91
C LEU A 1107 19.50 13.90 -4.07
N THR A 1108 19.00 14.57 -5.11
CA THR A 1108 18.64 13.98 -6.43
C THR A 1108 19.78 13.20 -7.08
N SER A 1109 21.04 13.48 -6.73
CA SER A 1109 22.22 12.75 -7.19
C SER A 1109 22.44 11.42 -6.46
N TRP A 1110 21.74 11.18 -5.35
CA TRP A 1110 21.81 9.93 -4.61
C TRP A 1110 21.14 8.83 -5.41
N LYS A 1111 21.84 7.71 -5.61
CA LYS A 1111 21.29 6.53 -6.28
C LYS A 1111 20.41 5.77 -5.29
N HIS A 1112 19.11 6.07 -5.33
CA HIS A 1112 18.06 5.41 -4.55
C HIS A 1112 17.79 3.96 -4.97
#